data_AF-A0A9W5WVD0-F1
#
_entry.id   AF-A0A9W5WVD0-F1
#
_cell.length_a   1.000
_cell.length_b   1.000
_cell.length_c   1.000
_cell.angle_alpha   90.00
_cell.angle_beta   90.00
_cell.angle_gamma   90.00
#
_symmetry.space_group_name_H-M   'P 1'
#
loop_
_entity.id
_entity.type
_entity.pdbx_description
1 polymer ?
#
loop_
_entity_poly.entity_id
_entity_poly.type
_entity_poly.pdbx_seq_one_letter_code
_entity_poly.pdbx_strand_id
1 'polypeptide(L)'
;MGYSDDAIVTESNLRFYYEKLCPVRDLVRWLSYEGEKPVGILPRREISFTFQRDTGGDASEFYMRWQSFEGHQQLQNALSGRDSVPYKMDIGAIYNKPVTLMQLSGIDFHAVERELVFDIDMNDYDDLRTCCTDKRICHKCWRFISIAAEILTRSLTEDFGFSEILWVYSGRRGIHGWVCDSKARSLPSEARSAIVDYLMLLSADSHKKRVNLFGVEDHPSVNRAFDICYRNFYDLLQDQNFLTSATHIHSSLEYITDRFPKARQVLQNALKDKVTSSIELFNSLCNELDVETPAEYRKKGHGPPGRHDAFPAAFKELVLAFSYPRLDAAVTKDIGHLLKAPFCIHAKTGRVCVPLEPEQIANFRPEDVPTLRDLQSSPLSPYTRFFRERFLQKCLLNGAKVIGGTMSGVGKGTVMSSLGVLLRSYNISCTAIKIDPYLNLDAGTMSPHEHGEVYVLEDGGEGDLDLGNYERFLNLRLTRDHSITTGKIFTSVFEKERRGCYLGKTVQMVPHVVDEIINWISSVSEKQVDRMGWRKPELCLLEIGGTVGDIESEIFMEAVRQLKLRFGSDNVCLAHLSYIPVVGSSNEQKSKPTQHSVKNLQARGIQPDMIFGRCATELLVGVREKIAFFTQVKPENVISVHNSSDVYNVPLILDKQEVAQKILKHLNLTPKQDPPLPKLYTLTSWGRLVQKRSGTVTVALVGKYNAANDAYLSVMNALKHSAMDAGYSLELIFYESEKLEADPSKVSEALDKVSAVVVPGGFGDRGVRGKMMAIRYCRQHGIPFLGICLGLQLAVLDVVHEFDPDAVHGEMSDAPEEKQAIIAMPEFIGEDVKGGTMRLGVREALVEPGSLAHQIYDHASTIHERYRHRYEVNPIYVSRLKEHGFRFSGQDPSGRRMVMVELPNHPFFFATQFHPEFQSTPFRPSPPFLALVLAAKGQLKARLDANGGKLCPGSKYETD
;
A
#
# COMPACT_ATOMS: atom_id res chain seq x y z
N MET A 1 -3.58 -44.06 -35.23
CA MET A 1 -2.17 -43.86 -35.63
C MET A 1 -1.36 -43.70 -34.35
N GLY A 2 -0.53 -44.69 -34.03
CA GLY A 2 0.23 -44.73 -32.78
C GLY A 2 1.41 -43.76 -32.84
N TYR A 3 1.45 -42.81 -31.89
CA TYR A 3 2.63 -41.99 -31.64
C TYR A 3 3.53 -42.74 -30.65
N SER A 4 4.49 -43.51 -31.18
CA SER A 4 5.70 -43.87 -30.46
C SER A 4 6.66 -42.68 -30.53
N ASP A 5 6.71 -41.84 -29.50
CA ASP A 5 7.81 -40.87 -29.29
C ASP A 5 7.68 -40.21 -27.91
N ASP A 6 7.78 -41.00 -26.83
CA ASP A 6 8.25 -40.41 -25.58
C ASP A 6 9.75 -40.12 -25.79
N ALA A 7 10.15 -38.84 -25.73
CA ALA A 7 11.53 -38.44 -25.98
C ALA A 7 12.46 -39.20 -25.04
N ILE A 8 13.35 -40.05 -25.59
CA ILE A 8 14.36 -40.75 -24.79
C ILE A 8 15.20 -39.69 -24.07
N VAL A 9 15.02 -39.61 -22.76
CA VAL A 9 15.82 -38.76 -21.87
C VAL A 9 17.19 -39.42 -21.73
N THR A 10 18.15 -38.95 -22.52
CA THR A 10 19.53 -39.42 -22.45
C THR A 10 20.36 -38.54 -21.53
N GLU A 11 21.40 -39.10 -20.92
CA GLU A 11 22.32 -38.34 -20.07
C GLU A 11 22.97 -37.18 -20.84
N SER A 12 23.29 -37.38 -22.12
CA SER A 12 23.87 -36.35 -23.00
C SER A 12 22.96 -35.12 -23.15
N ASN A 13 21.66 -35.35 -23.37
CA ASN A 13 20.70 -34.27 -23.60
C ASN A 13 20.34 -33.54 -22.30
N LEU A 14 20.24 -34.28 -21.18
CA LEU A 14 20.07 -33.69 -19.85
C LEU A 14 21.26 -32.81 -19.48
N ARG A 15 22.48 -33.29 -19.73
CA ARG A 15 23.72 -32.54 -19.48
C ARG A 15 23.72 -31.21 -20.22
N PHE A 16 23.43 -31.25 -21.52
CA PHE A 16 23.35 -30.05 -22.35
C PHE A 16 22.31 -29.06 -21.82
N TYR A 17 21.13 -29.56 -21.43
CA TYR A 17 20.07 -28.73 -20.87
C TYR A 17 20.52 -28.02 -19.59
N TYR A 18 21.05 -28.77 -18.61
CA TYR A 18 21.50 -28.17 -17.35
C TYR A 18 22.66 -27.20 -17.56
N GLU A 19 23.60 -27.50 -18.47
CA GLU A 19 24.77 -26.65 -18.72
C GLU A 19 24.43 -25.36 -19.46
N LYS A 20 23.50 -25.39 -20.43
CA LYS A 20 23.28 -24.28 -21.36
C LYS A 20 21.94 -23.57 -21.22
N LEU A 21 20.91 -24.25 -20.73
CA LEU A 21 19.52 -23.76 -20.82
C LEU A 21 18.83 -23.60 -19.47
N CYS A 22 19.19 -24.40 -18.47
CA CYS A 22 18.57 -24.32 -17.14
C CYS A 22 18.96 -23.00 -16.44
N PRO A 23 18.00 -22.23 -15.92
CA PRO A 23 18.26 -20.94 -15.27
C PRO A 23 18.75 -21.11 -13.83
N VAL A 24 19.89 -21.80 -13.63
CA VAL A 24 20.40 -22.18 -12.30
C VAL A 24 20.62 -20.99 -11.37
N ARG A 25 21.03 -19.83 -11.91
CA ARG A 25 21.16 -18.60 -11.11
C ARG A 25 19.83 -18.13 -10.54
N ASP A 26 18.77 -18.13 -11.35
CA ASP A 26 17.43 -17.73 -10.91
C ASP A 26 16.86 -18.76 -9.92
N LEU A 27 17.10 -20.06 -10.16
CA LEU A 27 16.74 -21.13 -9.22
C LEU A 27 17.40 -20.94 -7.86
N VAL A 28 18.70 -20.62 -7.82
CA VAL A 28 19.40 -20.37 -6.56
C VAL A 28 18.84 -19.16 -5.82
N ARG A 29 18.50 -18.09 -6.55
CA ARG A 29 17.85 -16.91 -5.93
C ARG A 29 16.50 -17.28 -5.33
N TRP A 30 15.69 -18.07 -6.02
CA TRP A 30 14.42 -18.57 -5.47
C TRP A 30 14.63 -19.46 -4.24
N LEU A 31 15.53 -20.45 -4.32
CA LEU A 31 15.78 -21.41 -3.23
C LEU A 31 16.39 -20.78 -1.97
N SER A 32 17.13 -19.68 -2.15
CA SER A 32 17.73 -18.93 -1.06
C SER A 32 16.86 -17.78 -0.57
N TYR A 33 15.90 -17.30 -1.36
CA TYR A 33 15.24 -16.01 -1.14
C TYR A 33 16.20 -14.83 -0.98
N GLU A 34 17.43 -14.96 -1.52
CA GLU A 34 18.51 -13.98 -1.39
C GLU A 34 18.89 -13.41 -2.78
N GLY A 35 19.67 -12.33 -2.77
CA GLY A 35 20.18 -11.68 -3.99
C GLY A 35 21.21 -12.52 -4.76
N GLU A 36 22.06 -11.87 -5.56
CA GLU A 36 22.98 -12.57 -6.46
C GLU A 36 24.07 -13.42 -5.76
N LYS A 37 24.31 -13.20 -4.47
CA LYS A 37 25.29 -13.93 -3.65
C LYS A 37 24.61 -14.47 -2.39
N PRO A 38 24.00 -15.67 -2.45
CA PRO A 38 23.40 -16.26 -1.26
C PRO A 38 24.48 -16.67 -0.27
N VAL A 39 24.27 -16.38 1.01
CA VAL A 39 25.21 -16.69 2.10
C VAL A 39 24.52 -17.46 3.23
N GLY A 40 23.18 -17.41 3.34
CA GLY A 40 22.47 -17.86 4.55
C GLY A 40 21.62 -19.12 4.39
N ILE A 41 20.65 -19.12 3.46
CA ILE A 41 19.62 -20.17 3.39
C ILE A 41 20.07 -21.39 2.59
N LEU A 42 20.77 -21.19 1.46
CA LEU A 42 21.11 -22.27 0.53
C LEU A 42 21.90 -23.44 1.16
N PRO A 43 22.88 -23.21 2.06
CA PRO A 43 23.58 -24.32 2.73
C PRO A 43 22.69 -25.11 3.70
N ARG A 44 21.58 -24.52 4.15
CA ARG A 44 20.62 -25.12 5.07
C ARG A 44 19.40 -25.69 4.36
N ARG A 45 19.31 -25.51 3.04
CA ARG A 45 18.21 -26.01 2.22
C ARG A 45 18.48 -27.44 1.80
N GLU A 46 17.55 -28.34 2.08
CA GLU A 46 17.61 -29.69 1.54
C GLU A 46 17.27 -29.69 0.05
N ILE A 47 18.17 -30.24 -0.75
CA ILE A 47 17.97 -30.59 -2.15
C ILE A 47 18.25 -32.08 -2.29
N SER A 48 17.40 -32.77 -3.05
CA SER A 48 17.54 -34.19 -3.33
C SER A 48 17.64 -34.42 -4.82
N PHE A 49 18.47 -35.38 -5.21
CA PHE A 49 18.67 -35.76 -6.59
C PHE A 49 18.36 -37.24 -6.79
N THR A 50 17.81 -37.56 -7.95
CA THR A 50 17.70 -38.95 -8.39
C THR A 50 18.48 -39.14 -9.68
N PHE A 51 19.27 -40.21 -9.73
CA PHE A 51 20.16 -40.58 -10.84
C PHE A 51 19.77 -41.95 -11.38
N GLN A 52 19.97 -42.17 -12.68
CA GLN A 52 19.64 -43.43 -13.34
C GLN A 52 20.92 -44.00 -13.95
N ARG A 53 21.23 -45.28 -13.69
CA ARG A 53 22.32 -46.01 -14.35
C ARG A 53 21.75 -47.12 -15.20
N ASP A 54 22.19 -47.18 -16.45
CA ASP A 54 21.87 -48.28 -17.36
C ASP A 54 22.83 -49.44 -17.08
N THR A 55 22.29 -50.53 -16.51
CA THR A 55 23.07 -51.72 -16.13
C THR A 55 22.87 -52.91 -17.08
N GLY A 56 22.48 -52.65 -18.34
CA GLY A 56 22.45 -53.69 -19.38
C GLY A 56 21.30 -54.69 -19.22
N GLY A 57 20.09 -54.18 -19.02
CA GLY A 57 18.85 -54.97 -19.00
C GLY A 57 17.76 -54.41 -18.09
N ASP A 58 18.16 -53.74 -17.00
CA ASP A 58 17.29 -52.98 -16.10
C ASP A 58 17.97 -51.66 -15.71
N ALA A 59 17.20 -50.57 -15.67
CA ALA A 59 17.69 -49.28 -15.21
C ALA A 59 17.59 -49.19 -13.69
N SER A 60 18.72 -49.04 -13.00
CA SER A 60 18.75 -48.85 -11.56
C SER A 60 18.67 -47.36 -11.21
N GLU A 61 17.67 -46.97 -10.41
CA GLU A 61 17.52 -45.62 -9.88
C GLU A 61 18.25 -45.51 -8.52
N PHE A 62 19.11 -44.50 -8.38
CA PHE A 62 19.80 -44.17 -7.14
C PHE A 62 19.38 -42.79 -6.65
N TYR A 63 19.05 -42.71 -5.36
CA TYR A 63 18.48 -41.53 -4.73
C TYR A 63 19.43 -40.92 -3.70
N MET A 64 19.80 -39.66 -3.91
CA MET A 64 20.64 -38.85 -3.01
C MET A 64 19.78 -37.81 -2.30
N ARG A 65 19.51 -38.00 -1.01
CA ARG A 65 18.96 -36.94 -0.14
C ARG A 65 20.06 -36.10 0.50
N TRP A 66 19.62 -35.04 1.19
CA TRP A 66 20.45 -34.26 2.12
C TRP A 66 21.63 -33.55 1.44
N GLN A 67 21.42 -33.05 0.22
CA GLN A 67 22.38 -32.18 -0.46
C GLN A 67 22.04 -30.72 -0.14
N SER A 68 23.08 -29.89 -0.05
CA SER A 68 22.96 -28.43 0.05
C SER A 68 24.14 -27.77 -0.66
N PHE A 69 24.02 -26.48 -0.93
CA PHE A 69 24.99 -25.75 -1.75
C PHE A 69 25.28 -24.38 -1.17
N GLU A 70 26.50 -23.88 -1.38
CA GLU A 70 26.92 -22.53 -1.00
C GLU A 70 26.63 -21.50 -2.10
N GLY A 71 26.41 -21.93 -3.34
CA GLY A 71 26.07 -21.02 -4.43
C GLY A 71 25.77 -21.69 -5.76
N HIS A 72 25.41 -20.86 -6.74
CA HIS A 72 24.98 -21.30 -8.06
C HIS A 72 26.02 -22.13 -8.82
N GLN A 73 27.31 -21.83 -8.68
CA GLN A 73 28.35 -22.60 -9.36
C GLN A 73 28.43 -24.04 -8.84
N GLN A 74 28.25 -24.25 -7.54
CA GLN A 74 28.28 -25.58 -6.94
C GLN A 74 27.06 -26.40 -7.36
N LEU A 75 25.87 -25.79 -7.35
CA LEU A 75 24.65 -26.43 -7.85
C LEU A 75 24.74 -26.73 -9.36
N GLN A 76 25.26 -25.80 -10.16
CA GLN A 76 25.49 -25.99 -11.59
C GLN A 76 26.40 -27.18 -11.86
N ASN A 77 27.50 -27.30 -11.12
CA ASN A 77 28.43 -28.42 -11.26
C ASN A 77 27.78 -29.75 -10.87
N ALA A 78 26.93 -29.77 -9.84
CA ALA A 78 26.19 -30.97 -9.45
C ALA A 78 25.15 -31.39 -10.51
N LEU A 79 24.48 -30.43 -11.13
CA LEU A 79 23.50 -30.68 -12.19
C LEU A 79 24.12 -31.08 -13.54
N SER A 80 25.41 -30.79 -13.78
CA SER A 80 26.10 -31.04 -15.06
C SER A 80 27.36 -31.92 -14.93
N GLY A 81 27.52 -32.61 -13.80
CA GLY A 81 28.72 -33.36 -13.42
C GLY A 81 29.12 -34.45 -14.40
N ARG A 82 30.44 -34.67 -14.60
CA ARG A 82 31.00 -35.56 -15.65
C ARG A 82 30.53 -37.01 -15.57
N ASP A 83 30.34 -37.57 -14.38
CA ASP A 83 30.10 -39.01 -14.22
C ASP A 83 28.61 -39.41 -14.13
N SER A 84 27.73 -38.46 -13.82
CA SER A 84 26.28 -38.69 -13.75
C SER A 84 25.50 -37.37 -13.68
N VAL A 85 24.35 -37.32 -14.33
CA VAL A 85 23.44 -36.15 -14.34
C VAL A 85 22.12 -36.50 -13.67
N PRO A 86 21.59 -35.68 -12.75
CA PRO A 86 20.35 -35.99 -12.07
C PRO A 86 19.15 -35.85 -13.02
N TYR A 87 18.30 -36.88 -13.07
CA TYR A 87 17.07 -36.85 -13.86
C TYR A 87 15.92 -36.18 -13.10
N LYS A 88 16.02 -36.09 -11.77
CA LYS A 88 15.03 -35.44 -10.90
C LYS A 88 15.76 -34.60 -9.84
N MET A 89 15.25 -33.40 -9.60
CA MET A 89 15.65 -32.55 -8.48
C MET A 89 14.39 -32.18 -7.69
N ASP A 90 14.38 -32.59 -6.42
CA ASP A 90 13.33 -32.28 -5.47
C ASP A 90 13.87 -31.36 -4.38
N ILE A 91 13.01 -30.45 -3.93
CA ILE A 91 13.33 -29.43 -2.95
C ILE A 91 12.63 -29.76 -1.64
N GLY A 92 13.40 -29.73 -0.55
CA GLY A 92 12.93 -29.98 0.81
C GLY A 92 12.93 -28.75 1.69
N ALA A 93 12.91 -29.00 3.01
CA ALA A 93 12.85 -27.96 4.03
C ALA A 93 14.19 -27.22 4.19
N ILE A 94 14.14 -26.09 4.89
CA ILE A 94 15.28 -25.34 5.38
C ILE A 94 15.50 -25.74 6.85
N TYR A 95 16.72 -26.14 7.17
CA TYR A 95 17.11 -26.64 8.48
C TYR A 95 17.76 -25.55 9.35
N ASN A 96 17.84 -25.82 10.65
CA ASN A 96 18.52 -24.94 11.60
C ASN A 96 20.05 -24.91 11.39
N LYS A 97 20.62 -25.93 10.73
CA LYS A 97 22.05 -26.09 10.45
C LYS A 97 22.28 -26.48 8.98
N PRO A 98 23.50 -26.33 8.44
CA PRO A 98 23.81 -26.79 7.10
C PRO A 98 23.47 -28.27 6.91
N VAL A 99 22.92 -28.62 5.76
CA VAL A 99 22.49 -30.00 5.48
C VAL A 99 23.68 -30.78 4.95
N THR A 100 24.23 -31.68 5.77
CA THR A 100 25.28 -32.62 5.37
C THR A 100 24.96 -34.03 5.89
N LEU A 101 25.33 -35.06 5.13
CA LEU A 101 25.10 -36.48 5.46
C LEU A 101 25.60 -36.88 6.86
N MET A 102 26.66 -36.22 7.36
CA MET A 102 27.28 -36.53 8.67
C MET A 102 26.56 -35.87 9.87
N GLN A 103 25.63 -34.93 9.65
CA GLN A 103 25.00 -34.15 10.74
C GLN A 103 23.57 -34.61 11.08
N LEU A 104 23.05 -35.63 10.39
CA LEU A 104 21.69 -36.17 10.58
C LEU A 104 21.46 -36.87 11.92
N SER A 105 22.51 -37.19 12.68
CA SER A 105 22.44 -37.95 13.95
C SER A 105 22.43 -37.07 15.20
N GLY A 106 22.39 -35.73 15.06
CA GLY A 106 22.33 -34.81 16.19
C GLY A 106 20.90 -34.57 16.67
N ILE A 107 20.65 -34.67 17.98
CA ILE A 107 19.35 -34.39 18.63
C ILE A 107 18.83 -32.96 18.30
N ASP A 108 19.74 -32.06 17.92
CA ASP A 108 19.49 -30.65 17.62
C ASP A 108 19.55 -30.33 16.10
N PHE A 109 19.13 -31.25 15.23
CA PHE A 109 18.96 -31.01 13.78
C PHE A 109 17.48 -31.15 13.40
N HIS A 110 16.83 -30.04 13.03
CA HIS A 110 15.41 -30.04 12.69
C HIS A 110 15.08 -28.99 11.62
N ALA A 111 13.98 -29.22 10.90
CA ALA A 111 13.46 -28.29 9.90
C ALA A 111 12.88 -27.04 10.60
N VAL A 112 13.22 -25.85 10.09
CA VAL A 112 12.82 -24.55 10.62
C VAL A 112 11.81 -23.87 9.72
N GLU A 113 12.00 -23.96 8.40
CA GLU A 113 11.13 -23.33 7.41
C GLU A 113 10.87 -24.28 6.24
N ARG A 114 9.67 -24.18 5.64
CA ARG A 114 9.35 -24.83 4.36
C ARG A 114 8.13 -24.18 3.73
N GLU A 115 8.13 -23.96 2.43
CA GLU A 115 6.95 -23.47 1.71
C GLU A 115 5.72 -24.34 1.98
N LEU A 116 4.55 -23.71 1.97
CA LEU A 116 3.29 -24.44 1.87
C LEU A 116 3.14 -24.83 0.41
N VAL A 117 3.02 -26.14 0.12
CA VAL A 117 2.95 -26.60 -1.26
C VAL A 117 1.75 -27.51 -1.46
N PHE A 118 1.00 -27.23 -2.50
CA PHE A 118 -0.18 -27.99 -2.91
C PHE A 118 0.15 -28.77 -4.17
N ASP A 119 -0.02 -30.09 -4.15
CA ASP A 119 0.05 -30.94 -5.34
C ASP A 119 -1.37 -31.24 -5.83
N ILE A 120 -1.59 -31.05 -7.12
CA ILE A 120 -2.84 -31.35 -7.81
C ILE A 120 -2.49 -32.25 -8.98
N ASP A 121 -2.75 -33.56 -8.85
CA ASP A 121 -2.51 -34.55 -9.88
C ASP A 121 -3.84 -34.95 -10.54
N MET A 122 -3.84 -35.10 -11.86
CA MET A 122 -5.03 -35.52 -12.60
C MET A 122 -5.51 -36.94 -12.23
N ASN A 123 -4.69 -37.73 -11.55
CA ASN A 123 -5.10 -39.02 -11.00
C ASN A 123 -6.16 -38.91 -9.91
N ASP A 124 -6.17 -37.80 -9.19
CA ASP A 124 -7.17 -37.56 -8.13
C ASP A 124 -8.57 -37.32 -8.71
N TYR A 125 -8.66 -37.18 -10.05
CA TYR A 125 -9.89 -37.00 -10.82
C TYR A 125 -10.18 -38.20 -11.75
N ASP A 126 -9.49 -39.34 -11.59
CA ASP A 126 -9.68 -40.54 -12.44
C ASP A 126 -11.12 -41.08 -12.36
N ASP A 127 -11.79 -40.87 -11.22
CA ASP A 127 -13.19 -41.21 -10.97
C ASP A 127 -14.17 -40.29 -11.71
N LEU A 128 -13.78 -39.05 -12.02
CA LEU A 128 -14.64 -38.04 -12.65
C LEU A 128 -14.37 -37.86 -14.15
N ARG A 129 -13.11 -37.99 -14.57
CA ARG A 129 -12.69 -37.67 -15.94
C ARG A 129 -13.08 -38.79 -16.89
N THR A 130 -13.68 -38.43 -18.00
CA THR A 130 -14.15 -39.36 -19.04
C THR A 130 -13.49 -39.09 -20.39
N CYS A 131 -12.83 -37.94 -20.56
CA CYS A 131 -12.16 -37.59 -21.80
C CYS A 131 -10.88 -38.41 -22.06
N CYS A 132 -10.16 -38.84 -21.02
CA CYS A 132 -8.88 -39.55 -21.15
C CYS A 132 -8.77 -40.65 -20.08
N THR A 133 -8.37 -41.86 -20.48
CA THR A 133 -8.19 -43.03 -19.59
C THR A 133 -6.74 -43.31 -19.22
N ASP A 134 -5.78 -42.63 -19.84
CA ASP A 134 -4.33 -42.86 -19.64
C ASP A 134 -3.65 -41.76 -18.81
N LYS A 135 -2.37 -41.98 -18.44
CA LYS A 135 -1.50 -41.06 -17.67
C LYS A 135 -1.14 -39.74 -18.40
N ARG A 136 -1.90 -39.32 -19.41
CA ARG A 136 -1.68 -38.13 -20.24
C ARG A 136 -2.79 -37.10 -19.99
N ILE A 137 -2.42 -35.83 -19.87
CA ILE A 137 -3.35 -34.72 -19.68
C ILE A 137 -3.53 -33.98 -21.01
N CYS A 138 -4.78 -33.69 -21.38
CA CYS A 138 -5.11 -32.83 -22.53
C CYS A 138 -5.78 -31.54 -22.06
N HIS A 139 -5.96 -30.56 -22.96
CA HIS A 139 -6.64 -29.30 -22.66
C HIS A 139 -8.03 -29.47 -22.01
N LYS A 140 -8.79 -30.52 -22.38
CA LYS A 140 -10.12 -30.81 -21.80
C LYS A 140 -10.06 -31.23 -20.33
N CYS A 141 -9.08 -32.07 -19.97
CA CYS A 141 -8.87 -32.47 -18.59
C CYS A 141 -8.24 -31.34 -17.76
N TRP A 142 -7.45 -30.47 -18.39
CA TRP A 142 -6.79 -29.33 -17.74
C TRP A 142 -7.78 -28.37 -17.05
N ARG A 143 -9.05 -28.36 -17.48
CA ARG A 143 -10.09 -27.56 -16.84
C ARG A 143 -10.22 -27.84 -15.34
N PHE A 144 -10.10 -29.09 -14.89
CA PHE A 144 -10.09 -29.42 -13.46
C PHE A 144 -8.94 -28.74 -12.71
N ILE A 145 -7.74 -28.77 -13.29
CA ILE A 145 -6.56 -28.10 -12.72
C ILE A 145 -6.76 -26.59 -12.67
N SER A 146 -7.32 -25.98 -13.71
CA SER A 146 -7.53 -24.53 -13.74
C SER A 146 -8.51 -24.05 -12.67
N ILE A 147 -9.60 -24.80 -12.46
CA ILE A 147 -10.58 -24.52 -11.39
C ILE A 147 -9.89 -24.64 -10.03
N ALA A 148 -9.08 -25.68 -9.85
CA ALA A 148 -8.38 -25.91 -8.60
C ALA A 148 -7.34 -24.85 -8.27
N ALA A 149 -6.51 -24.48 -9.25
CA ALA A 149 -5.54 -23.42 -9.10
C ALA A 149 -6.22 -22.08 -8.78
N GLU A 150 -7.36 -21.76 -9.40
CA GLU A 150 -8.08 -20.52 -9.11
C GLU A 150 -8.68 -20.51 -7.70
N ILE A 151 -9.37 -21.58 -7.28
CA ILE A 151 -9.95 -21.68 -5.94
C ILE A 151 -8.86 -21.54 -4.88
N LEU A 152 -7.76 -22.29 -5.03
CA LEU A 152 -6.64 -22.23 -4.09
C LEU A 152 -6.00 -20.84 -4.07
N THR A 153 -5.74 -20.24 -5.24
CA THR A 153 -5.14 -18.90 -5.32
C THR A 153 -6.00 -17.86 -4.60
N ARG A 154 -7.32 -17.85 -4.85
CA ARG A 154 -8.23 -16.90 -4.20
C ARG A 154 -8.33 -17.15 -2.70
N SER A 155 -8.47 -18.39 -2.25
CA SER A 155 -8.54 -18.66 -0.81
C SER A 155 -7.22 -18.35 -0.09
N LEU A 156 -6.08 -18.73 -0.65
CA LEU A 156 -4.77 -18.41 -0.08
C LEU A 156 -4.53 -16.89 0.00
N THR A 157 -5.02 -16.13 -0.98
CA THR A 157 -4.86 -14.66 -1.01
C THR A 157 -5.87 -13.94 -0.13
N GLU A 158 -7.16 -14.22 -0.31
CA GLU A 158 -8.25 -13.48 0.35
C GLU A 158 -8.48 -13.92 1.79
N ASP A 159 -8.36 -15.22 2.09
CA ASP A 159 -8.64 -15.76 3.44
C ASP A 159 -7.39 -15.79 4.31
N PHE A 160 -6.22 -16.04 3.73
CA PHE A 160 -4.96 -16.22 4.46
C PHE A 160 -3.92 -15.09 4.21
N GLY A 161 -4.16 -14.20 3.25
CA GLY A 161 -3.28 -13.06 2.99
C GLY A 161 -1.93 -13.41 2.37
N PHE A 162 -1.79 -14.58 1.73
CA PHE A 162 -0.59 -14.97 1.00
C PHE A 162 -0.58 -14.35 -0.38
N SER A 163 0.58 -13.86 -0.82
CA SER A 163 0.71 -13.08 -2.05
C SER A 163 1.67 -13.68 -3.08
N GLU A 164 2.63 -14.47 -2.62
CA GLU A 164 3.74 -14.97 -3.43
C GLU A 164 3.53 -16.44 -3.80
N ILE A 165 2.54 -16.71 -4.66
CA ILE A 165 2.16 -18.09 -5.07
C ILE A 165 2.76 -18.42 -6.43
N LEU A 166 3.64 -19.42 -6.50
CA LEU A 166 4.23 -19.94 -7.73
C LEU A 166 3.56 -21.24 -8.15
N TRP A 167 2.85 -21.21 -9.27
CA TRP A 167 2.32 -22.40 -9.91
C TRP A 167 3.35 -23.00 -10.87
N VAL A 168 3.56 -24.32 -10.81
CA VAL A 168 4.55 -25.04 -11.62
C VAL A 168 3.90 -26.27 -12.25
N TYR A 169 3.87 -26.34 -13.58
CA TYR A 169 3.46 -27.56 -14.27
C TYR A 169 4.47 -28.68 -14.04
N SER A 170 4.02 -29.86 -13.64
CA SER A 170 4.88 -30.98 -13.21
C SER A 170 5.61 -31.71 -14.35
N GLY A 171 5.38 -31.30 -15.60
CA GLY A 171 5.93 -31.92 -16.81
C GLY A 171 5.17 -33.16 -17.29
N ARG A 172 4.09 -33.56 -16.59
CA ARG A 172 3.27 -34.72 -16.97
C ARG A 172 1.77 -34.48 -16.89
N ARG A 173 1.19 -34.51 -15.70
CA ARG A 173 -0.27 -34.58 -15.51
C ARG A 173 -0.79 -33.79 -14.31
N GLY A 174 0.02 -32.92 -13.73
CA GLY A 174 -0.34 -32.17 -12.53
C GLY A 174 0.34 -30.82 -12.46
N ILE A 175 0.02 -30.07 -11.41
CA ILE A 175 0.60 -28.77 -11.09
C ILE A 175 0.95 -28.71 -9.60
N HIS A 176 2.03 -28.02 -9.26
CA HIS A 176 2.40 -27.72 -7.89
C HIS A 176 2.21 -26.23 -7.61
N GLY A 177 1.52 -25.88 -6.52
CA GLY A 177 1.37 -24.50 -6.06
C GLY A 177 2.26 -24.25 -4.85
N TRP A 178 3.36 -23.50 -5.04
CA TRP A 178 4.31 -23.14 -3.99
C TRP A 178 3.96 -21.77 -3.39
N VAL A 179 3.53 -21.73 -2.14
CA VAL A 179 3.36 -20.48 -1.40
C VAL A 179 4.70 -20.05 -0.81
N CYS A 180 5.29 -19.06 -1.46
CA CYS A 180 6.66 -18.59 -1.23
C CYS A 180 6.73 -17.40 -0.26
N ASP A 181 5.62 -17.02 0.38
CA ASP A 181 5.62 -16.02 1.45
C ASP A 181 6.46 -16.49 2.66
N SER A 182 7.23 -15.58 3.26
CA SER A 182 8.02 -15.89 4.47
C SER A 182 7.15 -16.39 5.62
N LYS A 183 5.92 -15.87 5.76
CA LYS A 183 4.95 -16.31 6.77
C LYS A 183 4.54 -17.76 6.55
N ALA A 184 4.18 -18.11 5.31
CA ALA A 184 3.82 -19.48 4.94
C ALA A 184 4.96 -20.45 5.24
N ARG A 185 6.21 -20.04 4.96
CA ARG A 185 7.40 -20.86 5.25
C ARG A 185 7.58 -21.20 6.72
N SER A 186 7.30 -20.24 7.59
CA SER A 186 7.46 -20.36 9.04
C SER A 186 6.28 -21.04 9.76
N LEU A 187 5.24 -21.47 9.04
CA LEU A 187 4.06 -22.07 9.67
C LEU A 187 4.38 -23.41 10.35
N PRO A 188 3.95 -23.60 11.61
CA PRO A 188 4.03 -24.89 12.28
C PRO A 188 3.05 -25.90 11.68
N SER A 189 3.29 -27.20 11.90
CA SER A 189 2.52 -28.31 11.32
C SER A 189 1.02 -28.24 11.61
N GLU A 190 0.62 -27.75 12.79
CA GLU A 190 -0.79 -27.58 13.16
C GLU A 190 -1.46 -26.49 12.33
N ALA A 191 -0.77 -25.37 12.07
CA ALA A 191 -1.30 -24.29 11.25
C ALA A 191 -1.39 -24.70 9.78
N ARG A 192 -0.40 -25.45 9.27
CA ARG A 192 -0.47 -26.07 7.93
C ARG A 192 -1.68 -26.99 7.84
N SER A 193 -1.89 -27.82 8.86
CA SER A 193 -3.02 -28.73 8.92
C SER A 193 -4.36 -27.98 8.90
N ALA A 194 -4.48 -26.90 9.68
CA ALA A 194 -5.69 -26.07 9.71
C ALA A 194 -6.00 -25.42 8.35
N ILE A 195 -4.98 -24.90 7.64
CA ILE A 195 -5.17 -24.33 6.30
C ILE A 195 -5.65 -25.41 5.32
N VAL A 196 -5.01 -26.58 5.34
CA VAL A 196 -5.42 -27.70 4.48
C VAL A 196 -6.85 -28.14 4.80
N ASP A 197 -7.17 -28.30 6.08
CA ASP A 197 -8.50 -28.73 6.50
C ASP A 197 -9.57 -27.69 6.15
N TYR A 198 -9.25 -26.39 6.18
CA TYR A 198 -10.11 -25.31 5.70
C TYR A 198 -10.36 -25.39 4.18
N LEU A 199 -9.33 -25.73 3.40
CA LEU A 199 -9.40 -25.85 1.94
C LEU A 199 -10.01 -27.18 1.47
N MET A 200 -10.25 -28.15 2.37
CA MET A 200 -10.78 -29.47 2.03
C MET A 200 -12.29 -29.58 2.30
N LEU A 201 -13.11 -29.21 1.32
CA LEU A 201 -14.56 -29.44 1.38
C LEU A 201 -14.95 -30.92 1.15
N LEU A 202 -14.14 -31.65 0.39
CA LEU A 202 -14.33 -33.05 0.04
C LEU A 202 -13.12 -33.89 0.45
N SER A 203 -13.36 -35.17 0.77
CA SER A 203 -12.28 -36.13 1.04
C SER A 203 -11.52 -36.49 -0.24
N ALA A 204 -10.22 -36.80 -0.12
CA ALA A 204 -9.38 -37.25 -1.23
C ALA A 204 -9.81 -38.64 -1.75
N ASP A 205 -10.11 -39.59 -0.85
CA ASP A 205 -10.36 -41.00 -1.23
C ASP A 205 -11.85 -41.39 -1.41
N SER A 206 -12.78 -40.44 -1.38
CA SER A 206 -14.22 -40.73 -1.62
C SER A 206 -15.03 -39.45 -1.80
N HIS A 207 -16.17 -39.52 -2.48
CA HIS A 207 -17.23 -38.50 -2.48
C HIS A 207 -17.81 -38.16 -1.09
N LYS A 208 -17.15 -38.58 0.01
CA LYS A 208 -17.55 -38.26 1.38
C LYS A 208 -17.33 -36.78 1.67
N LYS A 209 -18.42 -36.11 2.00
CA LYS A 209 -18.46 -34.71 2.42
C LYS A 209 -17.73 -34.54 3.75
N ARG A 210 -16.85 -33.54 3.84
CA ARG A 210 -16.29 -33.09 5.12
C ARG A 210 -17.12 -31.98 5.76
N VAL A 211 -17.80 -31.18 4.93
CA VAL A 211 -18.65 -30.07 5.34
C VAL A 211 -20.09 -30.36 4.91
N ASN A 212 -21.03 -30.17 5.83
CA ASN A 212 -22.45 -30.28 5.55
C ASN A 212 -23.00 -28.89 5.17
N LEU A 213 -23.53 -28.74 3.95
CA LEU A 213 -24.11 -27.48 3.48
C LEU A 213 -25.60 -27.31 3.86
N PHE A 214 -26.16 -28.24 4.66
CA PHE A 214 -27.51 -28.11 5.21
C PHE A 214 -27.49 -27.34 6.55
N GLY A 215 -27.80 -26.04 6.53
CA GLY A 215 -27.83 -25.16 7.70
C GLY A 215 -27.75 -23.67 7.32
N VAL A 216 -27.79 -22.75 8.30
CA VAL A 216 -27.76 -21.28 8.13
C VAL A 216 -26.58 -20.81 7.24
N GLU A 217 -26.76 -19.66 6.56
CA GLU A 217 -25.85 -18.91 5.65
C GLU A 217 -24.49 -19.56 5.34
N ASP A 218 -24.28 -19.89 4.05
CA ASP A 218 -23.04 -20.47 3.56
C ASP A 218 -21.82 -19.59 3.85
N HIS A 219 -20.74 -20.22 4.34
CA HIS A 219 -19.47 -19.54 4.57
C HIS A 219 -18.95 -18.88 3.26
N PRO A 220 -18.41 -17.64 3.30
CA PRO A 220 -17.96 -16.94 2.10
C PRO A 220 -17.01 -17.74 1.19
N SER A 221 -16.12 -18.56 1.76
CA SER A 221 -15.22 -19.42 0.99
C SER A 221 -15.94 -20.52 0.21
N VAL A 222 -17.04 -21.08 0.75
CA VAL A 222 -17.88 -22.06 0.05
C VAL A 222 -18.63 -21.39 -1.09
N ASN A 223 -19.15 -20.18 -0.88
CA ASN A 223 -19.82 -19.41 -1.93
C ASN A 223 -18.87 -19.05 -3.07
N ARG A 224 -17.64 -18.60 -2.78
CA ARG A 224 -16.63 -18.36 -3.82
C ARG A 224 -16.23 -19.64 -4.55
N ALA A 225 -16.03 -20.73 -3.82
CA ALA A 225 -15.71 -22.03 -4.43
C ALA A 225 -16.83 -22.45 -5.39
N PHE A 226 -18.08 -22.34 -4.96
CA PHE A 226 -19.25 -22.63 -5.79
C PHE A 226 -19.33 -21.72 -7.01
N ASP A 227 -19.14 -20.40 -6.89
CA ASP A 227 -19.09 -19.47 -8.05
C ASP A 227 -18.06 -19.94 -9.10
N ILE A 228 -16.82 -20.19 -8.66
CA ILE A 228 -15.72 -20.57 -9.55
C ILE A 228 -16.02 -21.92 -10.21
N CYS A 229 -16.51 -22.90 -9.44
CA CYS A 229 -16.93 -24.19 -9.96
C CYS A 229 -18.06 -24.04 -10.99
N TYR A 230 -19.13 -23.33 -10.63
CA TYR A 230 -20.38 -23.30 -11.37
C TYR A 230 -20.27 -22.53 -12.70
N ARG A 231 -19.58 -21.39 -12.71
CA ARG A 231 -19.33 -20.63 -13.94
C ARG A 231 -18.44 -21.39 -14.95
N ASN A 232 -17.61 -22.31 -14.47
CA ASN A 232 -16.77 -23.19 -15.30
C ASN A 232 -17.44 -24.55 -15.58
N PHE A 233 -18.60 -24.82 -14.99
CA PHE A 233 -19.24 -26.13 -15.02
C PHE A 233 -19.79 -26.48 -16.41
N TYR A 234 -20.24 -25.48 -17.17
CA TYR A 234 -20.61 -25.67 -18.58
C TYR A 234 -19.49 -26.30 -19.39
N ASP A 235 -18.27 -25.74 -19.27
CA ASP A 235 -17.09 -26.22 -19.99
C ASP A 235 -16.75 -27.65 -19.54
N LEU A 236 -16.86 -27.96 -18.24
CA LEU A 236 -16.66 -29.33 -17.74
C LEU A 236 -17.69 -30.33 -18.28
N LEU A 237 -18.98 -29.98 -18.29
CA LEU A 237 -20.03 -30.83 -18.84
C LEU A 237 -19.81 -31.09 -20.33
N GLN A 238 -19.36 -30.09 -21.07
CA GLN A 238 -19.05 -30.20 -22.50
C GLN A 238 -17.81 -31.05 -22.76
N ASP A 239 -16.72 -30.78 -22.04
CA ASP A 239 -15.41 -31.35 -22.30
C ASP A 239 -15.29 -32.80 -21.84
N GLN A 240 -15.87 -33.11 -20.68
CA GLN A 240 -15.82 -34.45 -20.11
C GLN A 240 -17.04 -35.28 -20.53
N ASN A 241 -18.23 -34.68 -20.62
CA ASN A 241 -19.48 -35.40 -20.85
C ASN A 241 -19.73 -36.51 -19.81
N PHE A 242 -19.39 -36.26 -18.54
CA PHE A 242 -19.36 -37.28 -17.49
C PHE A 242 -20.75 -37.83 -17.11
N LEU A 243 -21.85 -37.10 -17.27
CA LEU A 243 -23.20 -37.56 -16.91
C LEU A 243 -23.82 -38.55 -17.92
N THR A 244 -23.07 -39.02 -18.92
CA THR A 244 -23.46 -40.20 -19.72
C THR A 244 -23.09 -41.53 -19.05
N SER A 245 -22.29 -41.49 -17.99
CA SER A 245 -21.90 -42.65 -17.21
C SER A 245 -22.97 -42.99 -16.17
N ALA A 246 -23.45 -44.24 -16.17
CA ALA A 246 -24.39 -44.72 -15.16
C ALA A 246 -23.84 -44.53 -13.73
N THR A 247 -22.53 -44.69 -13.52
CA THR A 247 -21.87 -44.47 -12.24
C THR A 247 -22.05 -43.03 -11.76
N HIS A 248 -21.83 -42.03 -12.63
CA HIS A 248 -21.97 -40.62 -12.27
C HIS A 248 -23.43 -40.21 -12.04
N ILE A 249 -24.37 -40.81 -12.79
CA ILE A 249 -25.80 -40.60 -12.54
C ILE A 249 -26.21 -41.19 -11.18
N HIS A 250 -25.70 -42.38 -10.83
CA HIS A 250 -25.88 -42.95 -9.50
C HIS A 250 -25.31 -42.07 -8.39
N SER A 251 -24.08 -41.54 -8.54
CA SER A 251 -23.51 -40.58 -7.59
C SER A 251 -24.36 -39.31 -7.48
N SER A 252 -24.92 -38.81 -8.59
CA SER A 252 -25.80 -37.64 -8.58
C SER A 252 -27.09 -37.87 -7.77
N LEU A 253 -27.63 -39.09 -7.80
CA LEU A 253 -28.81 -39.49 -7.01
C LEU A 253 -28.56 -39.53 -5.49
N GLU A 254 -27.29 -39.55 -5.04
CA GLU A 254 -26.96 -39.44 -3.61
C GLU A 254 -27.12 -38.01 -3.09
N TYR A 255 -26.89 -37.01 -3.93
CA TYR A 255 -27.07 -35.59 -3.59
C TYR A 255 -28.52 -35.14 -3.76
N ILE A 256 -29.19 -35.60 -4.83
CA ILE A 256 -30.60 -35.29 -5.10
C ILE A 256 -31.51 -36.30 -4.37
N THR A 257 -31.74 -36.02 -3.09
CA THR A 257 -32.59 -36.83 -2.18
C THR A 257 -34.08 -36.74 -2.53
N ASP A 258 -34.92 -37.53 -1.85
CA ASP A 258 -36.38 -37.55 -2.04
C ASP A 258 -37.08 -36.20 -1.76
N ARG A 259 -36.35 -35.21 -1.21
CA ARG A 259 -36.82 -33.82 -1.07
C ARG A 259 -37.06 -33.13 -2.42
N PHE A 260 -36.46 -33.61 -3.51
CA PHE A 260 -36.61 -33.07 -4.87
C PHE A 260 -37.12 -34.17 -5.83
N PRO A 261 -38.39 -34.60 -5.70
CA PRO A 261 -38.90 -35.80 -6.37
C PRO A 261 -38.87 -35.70 -7.90
N LYS A 262 -39.12 -34.51 -8.47
CA LYS A 262 -39.10 -34.31 -9.92
C LYS A 262 -37.67 -34.36 -10.49
N ALA A 263 -36.74 -33.65 -9.86
CA ALA A 263 -35.31 -33.69 -10.19
C ALA A 263 -34.73 -35.11 -10.07
N ARG A 264 -35.14 -35.85 -9.03
CA ARG A 264 -34.76 -37.26 -8.83
C ARG A 264 -35.33 -38.17 -9.93
N GLN A 265 -36.57 -37.93 -10.37
CA GLN A 265 -37.19 -38.66 -11.47
C GLN A 265 -36.43 -38.45 -12.79
N VAL A 266 -35.95 -37.24 -13.07
CA VAL A 266 -35.11 -36.96 -14.26
C VAL A 266 -33.86 -37.83 -14.27
N LEU A 267 -33.14 -37.93 -13.14
CA LEU A 267 -31.95 -38.78 -13.01
C LEU A 267 -32.29 -40.29 -13.08
N GLN A 268 -33.43 -40.71 -12.53
CA GLN A 268 -33.88 -42.11 -12.63
C GLN A 268 -34.29 -42.51 -14.05
N ASN A 269 -34.89 -41.60 -14.81
CA ASN A 269 -35.21 -41.82 -16.23
C ASN A 269 -33.92 -41.89 -17.05
N ALA A 270 -32.95 -41.03 -16.76
CA ALA A 270 -31.62 -41.05 -17.37
C ALA A 270 -30.82 -42.33 -17.12
N LEU A 271 -31.14 -43.14 -16.10
CA LEU A 271 -30.57 -44.48 -15.91
C LEU A 271 -31.21 -45.54 -16.82
N LYS A 272 -32.46 -45.33 -17.24
CA LYS A 272 -33.20 -46.24 -18.12
C LYS A 272 -32.97 -45.90 -19.59
N ASP A 273 -32.91 -44.61 -19.90
CA ASP A 273 -32.75 -44.07 -21.25
C ASP A 273 -31.28 -43.74 -21.54
N LYS A 274 -30.83 -43.96 -22.78
CA LYS A 274 -29.44 -43.68 -23.15
C LYS A 274 -29.19 -42.17 -23.25
N VAL A 275 -28.58 -41.59 -22.22
CA VAL A 275 -28.12 -40.19 -22.21
C VAL A 275 -26.95 -40.00 -23.17
N THR A 276 -27.04 -39.02 -24.06
CA THR A 276 -25.98 -38.67 -25.02
C THR A 276 -25.24 -37.39 -24.66
N SER A 277 -25.87 -36.48 -23.90
CA SER A 277 -25.36 -35.16 -23.55
C SER A 277 -25.54 -34.85 -22.07
N SER A 278 -24.41 -34.60 -21.39
CA SER A 278 -24.40 -34.16 -19.99
C SER A 278 -25.01 -32.78 -19.82
N ILE A 279 -24.88 -31.91 -20.83
CA ILE A 279 -25.46 -30.56 -20.82
C ILE A 279 -26.98 -30.64 -20.83
N GLU A 280 -27.56 -31.48 -21.70
CA GLU A 280 -29.03 -31.61 -21.79
C GLU A 280 -29.63 -32.17 -20.50
N LEU A 281 -29.00 -33.21 -19.94
CA LEU A 281 -29.44 -33.80 -18.68
C LEU A 281 -29.31 -32.80 -17.52
N PHE A 282 -28.19 -32.08 -17.43
CA PHE A 282 -27.98 -31.11 -16.35
C PHE A 282 -28.88 -29.87 -16.50
N ASN A 283 -29.18 -29.42 -17.70
CA ASN A 283 -30.15 -28.33 -17.93
C ASN A 283 -31.56 -28.76 -17.54
N SER A 284 -31.93 -30.01 -17.82
CA SER A 284 -33.21 -30.59 -17.37
C SER A 284 -33.29 -30.61 -15.84
N LEU A 285 -32.18 -30.93 -15.18
CA LEU A 285 -32.07 -30.87 -13.72
C LEU A 285 -32.21 -29.43 -13.18
N CYS A 286 -31.59 -28.45 -13.83
CA CYS A 286 -31.71 -27.03 -13.47
C CYS A 286 -33.16 -26.54 -13.57
N ASN A 287 -33.86 -26.91 -14.66
CA ASN A 287 -35.26 -26.57 -14.87
C ASN A 287 -36.18 -27.14 -13.77
N GLU A 288 -35.99 -28.39 -13.37
CA GLU A 288 -36.79 -29.01 -12.30
C GLU A 288 -36.49 -28.45 -10.90
N LEU A 289 -35.31 -27.87 -10.71
CA LEU A 289 -34.89 -27.24 -9.47
C LEU A 289 -35.16 -25.73 -9.44
N ASP A 290 -35.71 -25.17 -10.51
CA ASP A 290 -35.96 -23.73 -10.70
C ASP A 290 -34.68 -22.89 -10.47
N VAL A 291 -33.56 -23.36 -11.01
CA VAL A 291 -32.28 -22.66 -10.97
C VAL A 291 -31.80 -22.34 -12.38
N GLU A 292 -31.07 -21.24 -12.53
CA GLU A 292 -30.44 -20.89 -13.80
C GLU A 292 -29.44 -21.97 -14.25
N THR A 293 -29.20 -22.07 -15.55
CA THR A 293 -28.21 -23.02 -16.09
C THR A 293 -26.78 -22.47 -16.00
N PRO A 294 -25.73 -23.31 -16.04
CA PRO A 294 -24.35 -22.84 -16.01
C PRO A 294 -24.00 -21.83 -17.12
N ALA A 295 -24.63 -21.97 -18.30
CA ALA A 295 -24.42 -21.06 -19.42
C ALA A 295 -25.07 -19.68 -19.21
N GLU A 296 -26.23 -19.64 -18.55
CA GLU A 296 -26.91 -18.39 -18.17
C GLU A 296 -26.17 -17.69 -17.04
N TYR A 297 -25.75 -18.44 -16.02
CA TYR A 297 -24.95 -17.95 -14.90
C TYR A 297 -23.70 -17.22 -15.39
N ARG A 298 -22.95 -17.83 -16.32
CA ARG A 298 -21.73 -17.25 -16.89
C ARG A 298 -21.96 -15.93 -17.63
N LYS A 299 -23.14 -15.70 -18.23
CA LYS A 299 -23.44 -14.49 -19.02
C LYS A 299 -23.75 -13.26 -18.18
N LYS A 300 -24.22 -13.43 -16.93
CA LYS A 300 -24.62 -12.31 -16.06
C LYS A 300 -23.45 -11.49 -15.48
N GLY A 301 -22.22 -12.00 -15.54
CA GLY A 301 -21.03 -11.30 -15.03
C GLY A 301 -20.81 -11.46 -13.52
N HIS A 302 -19.59 -11.15 -13.05
CA HIS A 302 -19.11 -11.49 -11.70
C HIS A 302 -19.85 -10.75 -10.57
N GLY A 303 -20.62 -11.48 -9.77
CA GLY A 303 -21.16 -11.05 -8.48
C GLY A 303 -21.62 -12.26 -7.66
N PRO A 304 -21.53 -12.23 -6.31
CA PRO A 304 -22.14 -13.27 -5.49
C PRO A 304 -23.66 -13.32 -5.76
N PRO A 305 -24.29 -14.50 -5.74
CA PRO A 305 -25.74 -14.61 -5.93
C PRO A 305 -26.46 -13.68 -4.95
N GLY A 306 -27.44 -12.91 -5.44
CA GLY A 306 -28.23 -12.03 -4.61
C GLY A 306 -29.03 -12.82 -3.56
N ARG A 307 -29.60 -12.15 -2.56
CA ARG A 307 -30.38 -12.79 -1.48
C ARG A 307 -31.61 -13.59 -1.98
N HIS A 308 -31.98 -13.42 -3.25
CA HIS A 308 -33.07 -14.13 -3.95
C HIS A 308 -32.59 -15.28 -4.88
N ASP A 309 -31.28 -15.48 -5.06
CA ASP A 309 -30.66 -16.48 -5.97
C ASP A 309 -30.06 -17.67 -5.21
N ALA A 310 -30.72 -18.13 -4.15
CA ALA A 310 -30.19 -19.19 -3.29
C ALA A 310 -30.35 -20.58 -3.94
N PHE A 311 -29.30 -21.08 -4.60
CA PHE A 311 -29.26 -22.47 -5.08
C PHE A 311 -29.52 -23.45 -3.92
N PRO A 312 -30.34 -24.51 -4.12
CA PRO A 312 -30.55 -25.53 -3.11
C PRO A 312 -29.22 -26.14 -2.64
N ALA A 313 -29.05 -26.37 -1.34
CA ALA A 313 -27.81 -26.95 -0.79
C ALA A 313 -27.41 -28.27 -1.49
N ALA A 314 -28.38 -29.13 -1.77
CA ALA A 314 -28.18 -30.37 -2.52
C ALA A 314 -27.61 -30.13 -3.94
N PHE A 315 -28.02 -29.05 -4.59
CA PHE A 315 -27.50 -28.66 -5.91
C PHE A 315 -26.07 -28.13 -5.81
N LYS A 316 -25.78 -27.29 -4.80
CA LYS A 316 -24.42 -26.80 -4.55
C LYS A 316 -23.44 -27.95 -4.29
N GLU A 317 -23.84 -28.90 -3.44
CA GLU A 317 -23.05 -30.08 -3.15
C GLU A 317 -22.79 -30.94 -4.40
N LEU A 318 -23.81 -31.11 -5.27
CA LEU A 318 -23.65 -31.82 -6.54
C LEU A 318 -22.57 -31.16 -7.41
N VAL A 319 -22.66 -29.85 -7.63
CA VAL A 319 -21.69 -29.11 -8.45
C VAL A 319 -20.28 -29.24 -7.86
N LEU A 320 -20.13 -29.02 -6.55
CA LEU A 320 -18.85 -29.13 -5.87
C LEU A 320 -18.28 -30.56 -5.95
N ALA A 321 -19.12 -31.59 -5.82
CA ALA A 321 -18.70 -32.98 -5.92
C ALA A 321 -18.00 -33.29 -7.25
N PHE A 322 -18.49 -32.72 -8.36
CA PHE A 322 -17.97 -32.96 -9.71
C PHE A 322 -16.89 -31.96 -10.18
N SER A 323 -16.56 -30.92 -9.41
CA SER A 323 -15.65 -29.86 -9.89
C SER A 323 -14.67 -29.32 -8.85
N TYR A 324 -14.93 -29.50 -7.56
CA TYR A 324 -14.09 -28.96 -6.49
C TYR A 324 -12.76 -29.71 -6.39
N PRO A 325 -11.67 -29.04 -5.95
CA PRO A 325 -10.35 -29.64 -5.90
C PRO A 325 -10.24 -30.89 -5.04
N ARG A 326 -9.40 -31.82 -5.49
CA ARG A 326 -8.97 -32.99 -4.74
C ARG A 326 -7.53 -32.72 -4.30
N LEU A 327 -7.35 -32.44 -3.00
CA LEU A 327 -6.05 -32.05 -2.45
C LEU A 327 -5.42 -33.23 -1.72
N ASP A 328 -4.17 -33.54 -2.04
CA ASP A 328 -3.35 -34.41 -1.20
C ASP A 328 -2.88 -33.64 0.04
N ALA A 329 -3.55 -33.94 1.16
CA ALA A 329 -3.25 -33.33 2.44
C ALA A 329 -1.83 -33.64 2.94
N ALA A 330 -1.27 -34.81 2.60
CA ALA A 330 0.03 -35.25 3.12
C ALA A 330 1.17 -34.38 2.59
N VAL A 331 1.12 -34.03 1.30
CA VAL A 331 2.10 -33.17 0.62
C VAL A 331 2.24 -31.82 1.33
N THR A 332 1.11 -31.28 1.78
CA THR A 332 1.01 -29.95 2.36
C THR A 332 1.32 -29.95 3.88
N LYS A 333 0.93 -31.01 4.60
CA LYS A 333 1.05 -31.12 6.06
C LYS A 333 2.44 -31.57 6.53
N ASP A 334 3.02 -32.59 5.88
CA ASP A 334 4.30 -33.16 6.30
C ASP A 334 5.44 -32.24 5.87
N ILE A 335 6.30 -31.79 6.79
CA ILE A 335 7.48 -30.95 6.53
C ILE A 335 8.61 -31.73 5.82
N GLY A 336 8.62 -33.07 5.90
CA GLY A 336 9.63 -33.93 5.27
C GLY A 336 9.38 -34.28 3.80
N HIS A 337 8.20 -33.96 3.26
CA HIS A 337 7.83 -34.23 1.87
C HIS A 337 8.65 -33.40 0.86
N LEU A 338 9.03 -33.99 -0.27
CA LEU A 338 9.94 -33.39 -1.25
C LEU A 338 9.23 -33.22 -2.59
N LEU A 339 9.31 -32.03 -3.18
CA LEU A 339 8.60 -31.71 -4.44
C LEU A 339 9.53 -31.19 -5.53
N LYS A 340 9.14 -31.46 -6.77
CA LYS A 340 9.95 -31.10 -7.94
C LYS A 340 10.10 -29.59 -8.06
N ALA A 341 11.33 -29.15 -8.30
CA ALA A 341 11.62 -27.77 -8.62
C ALA A 341 11.09 -27.36 -10.02
N PRO A 342 10.82 -26.06 -10.27
CA PRO A 342 10.66 -25.57 -11.62
C PRO A 342 11.94 -25.80 -12.43
N PHE A 343 11.79 -25.87 -13.75
CA PHE A 343 12.84 -26.13 -14.73
C PHE A 343 13.53 -27.50 -14.63
N CYS A 344 13.02 -28.44 -13.83
CA CYS A 344 13.43 -29.84 -13.89
C CYS A 344 12.88 -30.53 -15.14
N ILE A 345 13.53 -31.59 -15.62
CA ILE A 345 13.00 -32.45 -16.69
C ILE A 345 12.18 -33.59 -16.09
N HIS A 346 11.00 -33.85 -16.63
CA HIS A 346 10.21 -35.01 -16.25
C HIS A 346 10.72 -36.28 -16.95
N ALA A 347 11.28 -37.22 -16.19
CA ALA A 347 11.94 -38.42 -16.70
C ALA A 347 11.17 -39.25 -17.73
N LYS A 348 9.83 -39.37 -17.58
CA LYS A 348 9.01 -40.20 -18.50
C LYS A 348 8.55 -39.48 -19.76
N THR A 349 8.48 -38.15 -19.75
CA THR A 349 7.91 -37.36 -20.85
C THR A 349 8.95 -36.50 -21.56
N GLY A 350 10.12 -36.31 -20.95
CA GLY A 350 11.15 -35.40 -21.41
C GLY A 350 10.76 -33.91 -21.37
N ARG A 351 9.58 -33.57 -20.84
CA ARG A 351 9.09 -32.18 -20.74
C ARG A 351 9.76 -31.43 -19.61
N VAL A 352 9.94 -30.13 -19.80
CA VAL A 352 10.41 -29.21 -18.77
C VAL A 352 9.25 -28.89 -17.81
N CYS A 353 9.48 -28.97 -16.51
CA CYS A 353 8.56 -28.42 -15.50
C CYS A 353 8.61 -26.90 -15.61
N VAL A 354 7.52 -26.24 -15.99
CA VAL A 354 7.54 -24.79 -16.25
C VAL A 354 6.70 -24.01 -15.25
N PRO A 355 7.17 -22.85 -14.77
CA PRO A 355 6.37 -21.96 -13.96
C PRO A 355 5.27 -21.32 -14.79
N LEU A 356 4.10 -21.13 -14.19
CA LEU A 356 2.88 -20.66 -14.84
C LEU A 356 2.43 -19.33 -14.25
N GLU A 357 2.07 -18.41 -15.15
CA GLU A 357 1.46 -17.15 -14.80
C GLU A 357 -0.02 -17.37 -14.39
N PRO A 358 -0.47 -16.89 -13.21
CA PRO A 358 -1.82 -17.17 -12.71
C PRO A 358 -2.94 -16.87 -13.71
N GLU A 359 -2.84 -15.75 -14.43
CA GLU A 359 -3.83 -15.32 -15.42
C GLU A 359 -3.85 -16.20 -16.68
N GLN A 360 -2.79 -16.97 -16.92
CA GLN A 360 -2.65 -17.84 -18.08
C GLN A 360 -2.98 -19.31 -17.78
N ILE A 361 -3.15 -19.69 -16.50
CA ILE A 361 -3.39 -21.09 -16.11
C ILE A 361 -4.62 -21.66 -16.82
N ALA A 362 -5.72 -20.90 -16.93
CA ALA A 362 -6.95 -21.37 -17.56
C ALA A 362 -6.79 -21.70 -19.06
N ASN A 363 -5.90 -20.97 -19.76
CA ASN A 363 -5.65 -21.13 -21.19
C ASN A 363 -4.40 -21.97 -21.49
N PHE A 364 -3.73 -22.46 -20.45
CA PHE A 364 -2.50 -23.22 -20.59
C PHE A 364 -2.76 -24.58 -21.25
N ARG A 365 -1.86 -24.95 -22.17
CA ARG A 365 -1.91 -26.21 -22.91
C ARG A 365 -0.69 -27.05 -22.54
N PRO A 366 -0.86 -28.12 -21.75
CA PRO A 366 0.24 -29.01 -21.36
C PRO A 366 1.00 -29.62 -22.54
N GLU A 367 0.30 -29.84 -23.67
CA GLU A 367 0.87 -30.35 -24.91
C GLU A 367 1.90 -29.40 -25.55
N ASP A 368 1.80 -28.08 -25.32
CA ASP A 368 2.66 -27.06 -25.95
C ASP A 368 3.99 -26.87 -25.20
N VAL A 369 4.13 -27.48 -24.01
CA VAL A 369 5.34 -27.39 -23.20
C VAL A 369 6.48 -28.16 -23.88
N PRO A 370 7.65 -27.52 -24.12
CA PRO A 370 8.74 -28.15 -24.86
C PRO A 370 9.29 -29.37 -24.14
N THR A 371 9.56 -30.43 -24.92
CA THR A 371 10.43 -31.54 -24.48
C THR A 371 11.90 -31.18 -24.71
N LEU A 372 12.82 -31.97 -24.11
CA LEU A 372 14.26 -31.85 -24.39
C LEU A 372 14.62 -31.87 -25.88
N ARG A 373 13.84 -32.55 -26.73
CA ARG A 373 14.05 -32.57 -28.19
C ARG A 373 13.60 -31.26 -28.86
N ASP A 374 12.53 -30.65 -28.34
CA ASP A 374 11.86 -29.50 -28.97
C ASP A 374 12.46 -28.15 -28.57
N LEU A 375 13.44 -28.13 -27.66
CA LEU A 375 14.06 -26.89 -27.15
C LEU A 375 14.76 -26.05 -28.25
N GLN A 376 15.03 -26.65 -29.41
CA GLN A 376 15.55 -25.92 -30.57
C GLN A 376 14.48 -25.08 -31.30
N SER A 377 13.21 -25.52 -31.27
CA SER A 377 12.10 -24.90 -32.01
C SER A 377 11.11 -24.16 -31.10
N SER A 378 11.04 -24.51 -29.81
CA SER A 378 10.18 -23.86 -28.81
C SER A 378 11.02 -23.38 -27.60
N PRO A 379 11.30 -22.07 -27.48
CA PRO A 379 12.22 -21.55 -26.47
C PRO A 379 11.58 -21.48 -25.09
N LEU A 380 12.38 -21.75 -24.04
CA LEU A 380 11.99 -21.54 -22.62
C LEU A 380 11.91 -20.07 -22.21
N SER A 381 12.17 -19.14 -23.13
CA SER A 381 12.25 -17.71 -22.85
C SER A 381 10.98 -17.13 -22.20
N PRO A 382 9.73 -17.51 -22.55
CA PRO A 382 8.55 -16.96 -21.90
C PRO A 382 8.47 -17.34 -20.42
N TYR A 383 8.74 -18.61 -20.09
CA TYR A 383 8.69 -19.13 -18.72
C TYR A 383 9.81 -18.58 -17.85
N THR A 384 11.03 -18.49 -18.40
CA THR A 384 12.18 -17.90 -17.69
C THR A 384 12.01 -16.40 -17.48
N ARG A 385 11.42 -15.68 -18.44
CA ARG A 385 11.07 -14.26 -18.29
C ARG A 385 10.05 -14.05 -17.18
N PHE A 386 8.94 -14.79 -17.20
CA PHE A 386 7.94 -14.75 -16.13
C PHE A 386 8.58 -15.01 -14.76
N PHE A 387 9.35 -16.10 -14.66
CA PHE A 387 10.00 -16.48 -13.41
C PHE A 387 10.95 -15.41 -12.88
N ARG A 388 11.78 -14.82 -13.74
CA ARG A 388 12.78 -13.81 -13.34
C ARG A 388 12.17 -12.43 -13.09
N GLU A 389 11.39 -11.94 -14.04
CA GLU A 389 10.98 -10.53 -14.09
C GLU A 389 9.67 -10.26 -13.36
N ARG A 390 8.78 -11.26 -13.24
CA ARG A 390 7.48 -11.09 -12.57
C ARG A 390 7.44 -11.75 -11.21
N PHE A 391 7.90 -12.99 -11.10
CA PHE A 391 7.82 -13.76 -9.86
C PHE A 391 8.99 -13.47 -8.91
N LEU A 392 10.23 -13.78 -9.31
CA LEU A 392 11.42 -13.59 -8.48
C LEU A 392 11.61 -12.14 -8.04
N GLN A 393 11.27 -11.18 -8.90
CA GLN A 393 11.34 -9.78 -8.53
C GLN A 393 10.45 -9.48 -7.32
N LYS A 394 9.22 -10.01 -7.25
CA LYS A 394 8.33 -9.85 -6.10
C LYS A 394 8.80 -10.64 -4.89
N CYS A 395 9.19 -11.90 -5.08
CA CYS A 395 9.68 -12.76 -4.02
C CYS A 395 10.99 -12.29 -3.36
N LEU A 396 11.82 -11.51 -4.07
CA LEU A 396 13.13 -11.04 -3.59
C LEU A 396 13.14 -9.55 -3.21
N LEU A 397 12.24 -8.73 -3.77
CA LEU A 397 12.02 -7.36 -3.32
C LEU A 397 10.96 -7.36 -2.24
N ASN A 398 11.39 -7.53 -0.99
CA ASN A 398 10.55 -7.12 0.14
C ASN A 398 10.54 -5.57 0.18
N GLY A 399 9.49 -4.96 -0.36
CA GLY A 399 9.13 -3.55 -0.15
C GLY A 399 10.10 -2.49 -0.67
N ALA A 400 9.66 -1.23 -0.62
CA ALA A 400 10.59 -0.11 -0.75
C ALA A 400 11.62 -0.20 0.39
N LYS A 401 12.90 0.08 0.09
CA LYS A 401 13.93 0.11 1.14
C LYS A 401 13.55 1.14 2.18
N VAL A 402 13.88 0.91 3.45
CA VAL A 402 13.39 1.76 4.54
C VAL A 402 14.53 2.59 5.12
N ILE A 403 14.31 3.89 5.25
CA ILE A 403 15.13 4.74 6.11
C ILE A 403 14.33 5.06 7.36
N GLY A 404 14.74 4.47 8.48
CA GLY A 404 14.12 4.68 9.78
C GLY A 404 14.82 5.80 10.54
N GLY A 405 14.12 6.90 10.78
CA GLY A 405 14.55 7.99 11.66
C GLY A 405 14.04 7.77 13.09
N THR A 406 14.92 7.74 14.10
CA THR A 406 14.51 7.69 15.53
C THR A 406 15.05 8.90 16.28
N MET A 407 14.22 9.61 17.07
CA MET A 407 14.71 10.71 17.91
C MET A 407 13.83 11.34 18.97
N SER A 408 14.47 11.96 19.99
CA SER A 408 13.88 12.90 20.95
C SER A 408 13.60 14.31 20.37
N GLY A 409 12.32 14.65 20.19
CA GLY A 409 11.76 16.00 20.35
C GLY A 409 12.16 17.22 19.48
N VAL A 410 13.11 17.19 18.53
CA VAL A 410 13.50 18.43 17.79
C VAL A 410 13.75 18.24 16.28
N GLY A 411 12.78 18.59 15.44
CA GLY A 411 12.98 18.77 13.99
C GLY A 411 13.12 17.48 13.16
N LYS A 412 12.54 16.37 13.62
CA LYS A 412 12.55 15.07 12.91
C LYS A 412 11.94 15.16 11.51
N GLY A 413 10.68 15.60 11.42
CA GLY A 413 9.97 15.77 10.15
C GLY A 413 10.71 16.65 9.16
N THR A 414 11.35 17.74 9.61
CA THR A 414 12.17 18.60 8.74
C THR A 414 13.41 17.89 8.19
N VAL A 415 14.16 17.16 9.01
CA VAL A 415 15.36 16.43 8.56
C VAL A 415 14.98 15.31 7.60
N MET A 416 13.94 14.53 7.93
CA MET A 416 13.47 13.45 7.06
C MET A 416 12.91 13.96 5.73
N SER A 417 12.11 15.03 5.76
CA SER A 417 11.62 15.70 4.54
C SER A 417 12.77 16.24 3.69
N SER A 418 13.78 16.83 4.32
CA SER A 418 14.97 17.34 3.63
C SER A 418 15.81 16.24 3.00
N LEU A 419 15.94 15.12 3.70
CA LEU A 419 16.59 13.93 3.18
C LEU A 419 15.85 13.39 1.95
N GLY A 420 14.51 13.38 1.97
CA GLY A 420 13.71 13.01 0.83
C GLY A 420 13.94 13.91 -0.39
N VAL A 421 14.06 15.24 -0.20
CA VAL A 421 14.39 16.18 -1.29
C VAL A 421 15.73 15.81 -1.92
N LEU A 422 16.74 15.53 -1.10
CA LEU A 422 18.04 15.10 -1.59
C LEU A 422 17.95 13.81 -2.38
N LEU A 423 17.34 12.76 -1.83
CA LEU A 423 17.28 11.46 -2.49
C LEU A 423 16.52 11.52 -3.82
N ARG A 424 15.45 12.33 -3.88
CA ARG A 424 14.73 12.61 -5.13
C ARG A 424 15.62 13.29 -6.16
N SER A 425 16.50 14.21 -5.75
CA SER A 425 17.47 14.84 -6.66
C SER A 425 18.49 13.87 -7.26
N TYR A 426 18.68 12.69 -6.65
CA TYR A 426 19.45 11.57 -7.20
C TYR A 426 18.57 10.58 -7.99
N ASN A 427 17.40 11.01 -8.48
CA ASN A 427 16.45 10.20 -9.23
C ASN A 427 15.94 8.94 -8.51
N ILE A 428 15.78 9.03 -7.19
CA ILE A 428 15.12 8.01 -6.37
C ILE A 428 13.69 8.44 -6.05
N SER A 429 12.70 7.61 -6.35
CA SER A 429 11.33 7.88 -5.93
C SER A 429 11.13 7.53 -4.46
N CYS A 430 10.47 8.41 -3.69
CA CYS A 430 10.28 8.25 -2.26
C CYS A 430 8.81 8.34 -1.86
N THR A 431 8.43 7.58 -0.83
CA THR A 431 7.22 7.80 -0.01
C THR A 431 7.63 8.09 1.43
N ALA A 432 6.67 8.48 2.28
CA ALA A 432 6.90 8.74 3.69
C ALA A 432 5.80 8.12 4.56
N ILE A 433 6.19 7.51 5.66
CA ILE A 433 5.29 6.99 6.70
C ILE A 433 5.68 7.63 8.02
N LYS A 434 4.68 8.17 8.71
CA LYS A 434 4.82 8.72 10.05
C LYS A 434 4.20 7.77 11.06
N ILE A 435 4.99 7.33 12.03
CA ILE A 435 4.53 6.60 13.20
C ILE A 435 4.36 7.58 14.36
N ASP A 436 3.21 7.52 15.00
CA ASP A 436 2.87 8.27 16.21
C ASP A 436 2.53 7.31 17.35
N PRO A 437 3.28 7.37 18.47
CA PRO A 437 3.11 6.39 19.54
C PRO A 437 1.86 6.65 20.41
N TYR A 438 1.12 7.74 20.19
CA TYR A 438 -0.10 8.03 20.93
C TYR A 438 -1.24 7.05 20.60
N LEU A 439 -2.24 6.98 21.50
CA LEU A 439 -3.34 6.03 21.43
C LEU A 439 -4.51 6.48 20.54
N ASN A 440 -4.65 7.76 20.25
CA ASN A 440 -5.69 8.26 19.35
C ASN A 440 -5.59 7.55 17.97
N LEU A 441 -6.75 7.25 17.37
CA LEU A 441 -6.79 6.64 16.03
C LEU A 441 -6.24 7.60 14.96
N ASP A 442 -6.50 8.89 15.16
CA ASP A 442 -6.05 10.00 14.33
C ASP A 442 -5.91 11.28 15.16
N ALA A 443 -5.39 12.34 14.55
CA ALA A 443 -5.26 13.64 15.19
C ALA A 443 -6.59 14.43 15.27
N GLY A 444 -7.68 13.94 14.65
CA GLY A 444 -8.93 14.68 14.47
C GLY A 444 -9.63 15.05 15.78
N THR A 445 -9.42 14.24 16.82
CA THR A 445 -9.96 14.43 18.17
C THR A 445 -9.06 15.25 19.11
N MET A 446 -7.86 15.60 18.66
CA MET A 446 -6.87 16.31 19.49
C MET A 446 -7.06 17.83 19.40
N SER A 447 -6.78 18.52 20.50
CA SER A 447 -6.79 19.97 20.52
C SER A 447 -5.59 20.54 19.75
N PRO A 448 -5.79 21.53 18.85
CA PRO A 448 -4.68 22.20 18.19
C PRO A 448 -3.69 22.90 19.13
N HIS A 449 -4.08 23.11 20.40
CA HIS A 449 -3.18 23.65 21.43
C HIS A 449 -2.16 22.62 21.92
N GLU A 450 -2.53 21.33 21.94
CA GLU A 450 -1.70 20.27 22.52
C GLU A 450 -0.83 19.59 21.46
N HIS A 451 -1.38 19.44 20.26
CA HIS A 451 -0.77 18.66 19.18
C HIS A 451 -0.31 19.53 17.99
N GLY A 452 -0.68 20.81 17.97
CA GLY A 452 -0.53 21.64 16.78
C GLY A 452 -1.64 21.39 15.75
N GLU A 453 -1.46 21.90 14.54
CA GLU A 453 -2.44 21.77 13.46
C GLU A 453 -2.82 20.30 13.16
N VAL A 454 -4.11 20.04 12.97
CA VAL A 454 -4.59 18.77 12.38
C VAL A 454 -4.47 18.88 10.86
N TYR A 455 -3.60 18.07 10.27
CA TYR A 455 -3.39 18.04 8.83
C TYR A 455 -4.38 17.09 8.16
N VAL A 456 -5.00 17.53 7.06
CA VAL A 456 -5.98 16.72 6.31
C VAL A 456 -5.34 16.17 5.05
N LEU A 457 -5.47 14.87 4.85
CA LEU A 457 -4.91 14.11 3.71
C LEU A 457 -5.90 14.01 2.55
N GLU A 458 -5.45 13.44 1.41
CA GLU A 458 -6.24 13.37 0.18
C GLU A 458 -7.56 12.60 0.38
N ASP A 459 -7.50 11.46 1.06
CA ASP A 459 -8.63 10.56 1.35
C ASP A 459 -9.44 10.98 2.59
N GLY A 460 -9.19 12.17 3.13
CA GLY A 460 -9.83 12.65 4.36
C GLY A 460 -9.25 12.05 5.64
N GLY A 461 -8.10 11.37 5.59
CA GLY A 461 -7.36 11.05 6.80
C GLY A 461 -6.97 12.32 7.56
N GLU A 462 -7.22 12.34 8.87
CA GLU A 462 -6.71 13.37 9.77
C GLU A 462 -5.41 12.85 10.40
N GLY A 463 -4.36 13.68 10.41
CA GLY A 463 -3.06 13.25 10.88
C GLY A 463 -2.19 14.38 11.41
N ASP A 464 -0.99 14.00 11.82
CA ASP A 464 0.01 14.90 12.35
C ASP A 464 0.53 15.92 11.32
N LEU A 465 0.98 17.07 11.82
CA LEU A 465 1.50 18.17 11.02
C LEU A 465 2.72 17.78 10.17
N ASP A 466 3.52 16.79 10.59
CA ASP A 466 4.69 16.34 9.85
C ASP A 466 4.33 15.67 8.53
N LEU A 467 3.13 15.09 8.39
CA LEU A 467 2.62 14.62 7.11
C LEU A 467 2.52 15.75 6.08
N GLY A 468 2.19 16.95 6.55
CA GLY A 468 2.20 18.16 5.73
C GLY A 468 3.60 18.57 5.29
N ASN A 469 4.63 18.34 6.11
CA ASN A 469 6.02 18.58 5.72
C ASN A 469 6.43 17.64 4.57
N TYR A 470 6.09 16.36 4.67
CA TYR A 470 6.37 15.39 3.61
C TYR A 470 5.68 15.76 2.29
N GLU A 471 4.38 16.06 2.31
CA GLU A 471 3.67 16.48 1.09
C GLU A 471 4.25 17.75 0.47
N ARG A 472 4.62 18.75 1.29
CA ARG A 472 5.21 20.01 0.84
C ARG A 472 6.58 19.84 0.21
N PHE A 473 7.49 19.18 0.92
CA PHE A 473 8.88 19.03 0.49
C PHE A 473 9.01 18.08 -0.69
N LEU A 474 8.23 17.00 -0.68
CA LEU A 474 8.37 15.90 -1.64
C LEU A 474 7.30 15.95 -2.74
N ASN A 475 6.38 16.91 -2.74
CA ASN A 475 5.30 17.01 -3.73
C ASN A 475 4.46 15.71 -3.80
N LEU A 476 4.09 15.17 -2.64
CA LEU A 476 3.31 13.92 -2.50
C LEU A 476 1.82 14.21 -2.23
N ARG A 477 1.01 13.16 -2.32
CA ARG A 477 -0.36 13.08 -1.79
C ARG A 477 -0.48 11.83 -0.94
N LEU A 478 -0.32 12.02 0.36
CA LEU A 478 -0.41 10.93 1.32
C LEU A 478 -1.87 10.63 1.65
N THR A 479 -2.10 9.43 2.16
CA THR A 479 -3.42 8.91 2.59
C THR A 479 -3.38 8.53 4.06
N ARG A 480 -4.54 8.26 4.68
CA ARG A 480 -4.66 7.88 6.10
C ARG A 480 -3.76 6.73 6.54
N ASP A 481 -3.36 5.86 5.62
CA ASP A 481 -2.51 4.70 5.91
C ASP A 481 -1.03 5.07 6.11
N HIS A 482 -0.61 6.25 5.65
CA HIS A 482 0.73 6.79 5.85
C HIS A 482 0.94 7.36 7.26
N SER A 483 -0.13 7.43 8.06
CA SER A 483 -0.11 7.77 9.48
C SER A 483 -0.45 6.52 10.30
N ILE A 484 0.56 5.96 10.96
CA ILE A 484 0.41 4.81 11.85
C ILE A 484 0.34 5.32 13.28
N THR A 485 -0.69 4.92 14.03
CA THR A 485 -0.79 5.20 15.47
C THR A 485 -0.89 3.91 16.27
N THR A 486 -0.55 3.95 17.57
CA THR A 486 -0.74 2.80 18.46
C THR A 486 -2.21 2.36 18.47
N GLY A 487 -3.13 3.32 18.48
CA GLY A 487 -4.57 3.05 18.38
C GLY A 487 -4.95 2.26 17.13
N LYS A 488 -4.50 2.69 15.94
CA LYS A 488 -4.79 2.00 14.67
C LYS A 488 -4.28 0.55 14.66
N ILE A 489 -3.05 0.36 15.12
CA ILE A 489 -2.44 -0.97 15.15
C ILE A 489 -3.21 -1.89 16.11
N PHE A 490 -3.51 -1.42 17.32
CA PHE A 490 -4.27 -2.22 18.29
C PHE A 490 -5.67 -2.55 17.80
N THR A 491 -6.38 -1.59 17.19
CA THR A 491 -7.68 -1.85 16.56
C THR A 491 -7.59 -2.95 15.50
N SER A 492 -6.63 -2.88 14.58
CA SER A 492 -6.43 -3.92 13.55
C SER A 492 -6.15 -5.29 14.17
N VAL A 493 -5.29 -5.36 15.20
CA VAL A 493 -4.98 -6.60 15.90
C VAL A 493 -6.21 -7.18 16.62
N PHE A 494 -6.99 -6.35 17.32
CA PHE A 494 -8.20 -6.79 18.01
C PHE A 494 -9.29 -7.24 17.03
N GLU A 495 -9.47 -6.55 15.90
CA GLU A 495 -10.42 -6.97 14.85
C GLU A 495 -10.01 -8.30 14.20
N LYS A 496 -8.72 -8.53 13.97
CA LYS A 496 -8.20 -9.82 13.49
C LYS A 496 -8.40 -10.93 14.51
N GLU A 497 -8.25 -10.63 15.79
CA GLU A 497 -8.51 -11.58 16.88
C GLU A 497 -9.98 -11.97 16.93
N ARG A 498 -10.91 -10.99 16.93
CA ARG A 498 -12.36 -11.25 16.94
C ARG A 498 -12.84 -12.02 15.72
N ARG A 499 -12.21 -11.83 14.55
CA ARG A 499 -12.50 -12.59 13.33
C ARG A 499 -11.89 -14.00 13.30
N GLY A 500 -11.10 -14.37 14.31
CA GLY A 500 -10.47 -15.69 14.38
C GLY A 500 -9.21 -15.84 13.52
N CYS A 501 -8.61 -14.75 13.01
CA CYS A 501 -7.44 -14.80 12.13
C CYS A 501 -6.20 -15.42 12.80
N TYR A 502 -6.15 -15.44 14.14
CA TYR A 502 -5.06 -16.07 14.91
C TYR A 502 -5.36 -17.51 15.33
N LEU A 503 -6.41 -18.14 14.77
CA LEU A 503 -6.77 -19.55 14.99
C LEU A 503 -6.96 -19.91 16.48
N GLY A 504 -7.52 -18.99 17.26
CA GLY A 504 -7.77 -19.18 18.70
C GLY A 504 -6.51 -19.16 19.58
N LYS A 505 -5.32 -18.86 19.02
CA LYS A 505 -4.09 -18.71 19.79
C LYS A 505 -4.07 -17.41 20.58
N THR A 506 -3.31 -17.39 21.68
CA THR A 506 -3.08 -16.19 22.48
C THR A 506 -2.37 -15.11 21.67
N VAL A 507 -3.01 -13.94 21.54
CA VAL A 507 -2.43 -12.75 20.90
C VAL A 507 -1.53 -12.02 21.90
N GLN A 508 -0.37 -11.55 21.44
CA GLN A 508 0.71 -10.95 22.24
C GLN A 508 1.32 -9.76 21.51
N MET A 509 1.98 -8.86 22.24
CA MET A 509 2.74 -7.74 21.65
C MET A 509 3.80 -8.22 20.65
N VAL A 510 4.54 -9.26 21.02
CA VAL A 510 5.46 -9.97 20.12
C VAL A 510 4.96 -11.40 19.98
N PRO A 511 4.76 -11.94 18.77
CA PRO A 511 5.05 -11.30 17.49
C PRO A 511 3.89 -10.46 16.92
N HIS A 512 2.65 -10.64 17.37
CA HIS A 512 1.46 -10.21 16.62
C HIS A 512 1.36 -8.70 16.35
N VAL A 513 1.60 -7.84 17.35
CA VAL A 513 1.58 -6.37 17.16
C VAL A 513 2.77 -5.91 16.32
N VAL A 514 3.95 -6.47 16.57
CA VAL A 514 5.17 -6.19 15.79
C VAL A 514 4.98 -6.58 14.32
N ASP A 515 4.42 -7.75 14.07
CA ASP A 515 4.10 -8.23 12.74
C ASP A 515 3.10 -7.32 12.06
N GLU A 516 2.08 -6.85 12.78
CA GLU A 516 1.11 -5.90 12.22
C GLU A 516 1.77 -4.60 11.77
N ILE A 517 2.66 -4.03 12.59
CA ILE A 517 3.42 -2.83 12.25
C ILE A 517 4.27 -3.06 11.00
N ILE A 518 5.03 -4.16 10.94
CA ILE A 518 5.90 -4.47 9.80
C ILE A 518 5.07 -4.69 8.52
N ASN A 519 3.97 -5.42 8.61
CA ASN A 519 3.07 -5.67 7.48
C ASN A 519 2.48 -4.36 6.96
N TRP A 520 2.07 -3.48 7.86
CA TRP A 520 1.51 -2.17 7.50
C TRP A 520 2.56 -1.31 6.78
N ILE A 521 3.76 -1.18 7.35
CA ILE A 521 4.87 -0.44 6.73
C ILE A 521 5.15 -0.98 5.33
N SER A 522 5.24 -2.30 5.18
CA SER A 522 5.55 -2.95 3.90
C SER A 522 4.47 -2.64 2.86
N SER A 523 3.20 -2.82 3.21
CA SER A 523 2.06 -2.58 2.32
C SER A 523 1.93 -1.12 1.88
N VAL A 524 2.14 -0.18 2.80
CA VAL A 524 2.01 1.25 2.51
C VAL A 524 3.20 1.79 1.74
N SER A 525 4.40 1.23 1.96
CA SER A 525 5.64 1.69 1.33
C SER A 525 5.65 1.62 -0.21
N GLU A 526 4.78 0.80 -0.80
CA GLU A 526 4.68 0.58 -2.24
C GLU A 526 3.60 1.42 -2.93
N LYS A 527 2.73 2.09 -2.15
CA LYS A 527 1.62 2.88 -2.69
C LYS A 527 2.17 4.07 -3.47
N GLN A 528 1.68 4.24 -4.70
CA GLN A 528 2.04 5.40 -5.51
C GLN A 528 1.34 6.65 -4.97
N VAL A 529 2.13 7.62 -4.51
CA VAL A 529 1.66 8.87 -3.88
C VAL A 529 2.30 10.12 -4.49
N ASP A 530 3.17 9.98 -5.50
CA ASP A 530 3.76 11.14 -6.16
C ASP A 530 2.72 11.90 -7.00
N ARG A 531 2.63 13.23 -6.84
CA ARG A 531 1.67 14.07 -7.58
C ARG A 531 1.84 14.01 -9.10
N MET A 532 3.04 13.70 -9.59
CA MET A 532 3.30 13.53 -11.03
C MET A 532 3.14 12.08 -11.49
N GLY A 533 3.01 11.12 -10.57
CA GLY A 533 2.84 9.70 -10.89
C GLY A 533 4.00 9.05 -11.65
N TRP A 534 5.16 9.72 -11.72
CA TRP A 534 6.24 9.39 -12.65
C TRP A 534 6.93 8.05 -12.36
N ARG A 535 7.01 7.62 -11.09
CA ARG A 535 7.61 6.33 -10.70
C ARG A 535 7.12 5.85 -9.34
N LYS A 536 6.88 4.54 -9.19
CA LYS A 536 6.58 3.94 -7.87
C LYS A 536 7.69 4.20 -6.86
N PRO A 537 7.39 4.34 -5.56
CA PRO A 537 8.41 4.54 -4.53
C PRO A 537 9.43 3.40 -4.51
N GLU A 538 10.72 3.77 -4.46
CA GLU A 538 11.84 2.83 -4.30
C GLU A 538 12.38 2.86 -2.87
N LEU A 539 12.02 3.92 -2.13
CA LEU A 539 12.47 4.18 -0.78
C LEU A 539 11.33 4.74 0.08
N CYS A 540 11.16 4.21 1.28
CA CYS A 540 10.23 4.69 2.28
C CYS A 540 10.99 5.42 3.40
N LEU A 541 10.63 6.69 3.59
CA LEU A 541 11.09 7.50 4.71
C LEU A 541 10.17 7.21 5.90
N LEU A 542 10.66 6.42 6.85
CA LEU A 542 9.92 6.04 8.05
C LEU A 542 10.34 6.93 9.21
N GLU A 543 9.46 7.80 9.66
CA GLU A 543 9.66 8.59 10.86
C GLU A 543 8.98 7.95 12.06
N ILE A 544 9.71 7.83 13.16
CA ILE A 544 9.19 7.34 14.43
C ILE A 544 9.07 8.52 15.39
N GLY A 545 7.82 8.85 15.71
CA GLY A 545 7.43 9.83 16.72
C GLY A 545 7.83 9.39 18.14
N GLY A 546 7.61 10.27 19.11
CA GLY A 546 8.05 10.06 20.50
C GLY A 546 9.56 10.18 20.68
N THR A 547 10.06 9.70 21.82
CA THR A 547 11.48 9.66 22.18
C THR A 547 11.93 8.23 22.47
N VAL A 548 13.14 7.89 22.02
CA VAL A 548 13.74 6.58 22.35
C VAL A 548 13.91 6.46 23.87
N GLY A 549 13.34 5.41 24.45
CA GLY A 549 13.32 5.19 25.89
C GLY A 549 11.94 5.33 26.51
N ASP A 550 10.98 5.94 25.81
CA ASP A 550 9.61 6.05 26.27
C ASP A 550 8.85 4.73 26.05
N ILE A 551 8.02 4.36 27.01
CA ILE A 551 7.24 3.11 27.01
C ILE A 551 6.38 2.98 25.75
N GLU A 552 5.77 4.09 25.32
CA GLU A 552 4.91 4.15 24.13
C GLU A 552 5.66 3.84 22.83
N SER A 553 6.98 4.07 22.78
CA SER A 553 7.80 3.86 21.59
C SER A 553 8.39 2.44 21.52
N GLU A 554 8.43 1.69 22.63
CA GLU A 554 9.13 0.40 22.72
C GLU A 554 8.68 -0.61 21.66
N ILE A 555 7.38 -0.69 21.39
CA ILE A 555 6.85 -1.64 20.42
C ILE A 555 7.28 -1.32 18.98
N PHE A 556 7.41 -0.03 18.66
CA PHE A 556 7.89 0.41 17.36
C PHE A 556 9.40 0.23 17.22
N MET A 557 10.16 0.40 18.32
CA MET A 557 11.60 0.09 18.33
C MET A 557 11.83 -1.40 18.07
N GLU A 558 11.07 -2.29 18.72
CA GLU A 558 11.13 -3.72 18.44
C GLU A 558 10.73 -4.04 16.99
N ALA A 559 9.70 -3.37 16.46
CA ALA A 559 9.31 -3.53 15.06
C ALA A 559 10.41 -3.12 14.08
N VAL A 560 11.10 -2.01 14.31
CA VAL A 560 12.26 -1.59 13.49
C VAL A 560 13.40 -2.59 13.58
N ARG A 561 13.70 -3.09 14.77
CA ARG A 561 14.75 -4.09 14.97
C ARG A 561 14.46 -5.35 14.16
N GLN A 562 13.22 -5.84 14.23
CA GLN A 562 12.76 -6.99 13.46
C GLN A 562 12.69 -6.71 11.96
N LEU A 563 12.32 -5.49 11.56
CA LEU A 563 12.33 -5.06 10.17
C LEU A 563 13.76 -5.09 9.60
N LYS A 564 14.77 -4.55 10.30
CA LYS A 564 16.17 -4.64 9.86
C LYS A 564 16.67 -6.09 9.77
N LEU A 565 16.24 -6.97 10.68
CA LEU A 565 16.59 -8.39 10.63
C LEU A 565 15.95 -9.11 9.43
N ARG A 566 14.67 -8.85 9.14
CA ARG A 566 13.91 -9.51 8.07
C ARG A 566 14.32 -9.03 6.68
N PHE A 567 14.55 -7.73 6.52
CA PHE A 567 14.86 -7.12 5.23
C PHE A 567 16.37 -7.13 4.96
N GLY A 568 17.20 -7.28 5.99
CA GLY A 568 18.66 -7.23 5.88
C GLY A 568 19.22 -5.81 5.94
N SER A 569 20.50 -5.71 6.30
CA SER A 569 21.17 -4.42 6.54
C SER A 569 21.29 -3.54 5.29
N ASP A 570 21.33 -4.15 4.10
CA ASP A 570 21.45 -3.45 2.81
C ASP A 570 20.11 -2.90 2.30
N ASN A 571 19.02 -3.15 3.03
CA ASN A 571 17.67 -2.69 2.69
C ASN A 571 17.09 -1.72 3.74
N VAL A 572 17.81 -1.51 4.85
CA VAL A 572 17.35 -0.67 5.96
C VAL A 572 18.49 0.22 6.46
N CYS A 573 18.30 1.54 6.38
CA CYS A 573 19.22 2.53 6.92
C CYS A 573 18.61 3.18 8.16
N LEU A 574 19.26 3.04 9.32
CA LEU A 574 18.80 3.61 10.58
C LEU A 574 19.54 4.93 10.85
N ALA A 575 18.79 6.02 10.79
CA ALA A 575 19.26 7.36 11.10
C ALA A 575 18.79 7.76 12.51
N HIS A 576 19.74 8.05 13.40
CA HIS A 576 19.41 8.57 14.73
C HIS A 576 19.73 10.06 14.79
N LEU A 577 18.72 10.90 14.88
CA LEU A 577 18.95 12.33 15.14
C LEU A 577 19.30 12.46 16.66
N SER A 578 19.93 13.52 17.10
CA SER A 578 20.20 13.74 18.53
C SER A 578 20.48 15.21 18.78
N TYR A 579 20.01 15.74 19.91
CA TYR A 579 20.30 17.12 20.29
C TYR A 579 21.69 17.25 20.96
N ILE A 580 22.50 18.17 20.45
CA ILE A 580 23.83 18.50 20.95
C ILE A 580 23.77 19.91 21.55
N PRO A 581 23.60 20.03 22.88
CA PRO A 581 23.50 21.32 23.53
C PRO A 581 24.83 22.07 23.49
N VAL A 582 24.72 23.40 23.36
CA VAL A 582 25.83 24.33 23.53
C VAL A 582 25.69 24.93 24.93
N VAL A 583 26.72 24.78 25.76
CA VAL A 583 26.65 25.17 27.19
C VAL A 583 27.73 26.20 27.53
N GLY A 584 27.35 27.18 28.35
CA GLY A 584 28.25 28.19 28.90
C GLY A 584 28.61 29.30 27.91
N SER A 585 29.29 30.33 28.41
CA SER A 585 29.84 31.43 27.62
C SER A 585 30.97 31.01 26.66
N SER A 586 31.51 29.80 26.84
CA SER A 586 32.55 29.20 25.99
C SER A 586 32.04 28.59 24.69
N ASN A 587 30.72 28.58 24.42
CA ASN A 587 30.10 27.94 23.25
C ASN A 587 30.52 26.46 23.07
N GLU A 588 30.70 25.73 24.18
CA GLU A 588 31.16 24.35 24.12
C GLU A 588 30.01 23.40 23.73
N GLN A 589 30.19 22.67 22.62
CA GLN A 589 29.26 21.64 22.14
C GLN A 589 29.42 20.35 22.96
N LYS A 590 28.38 19.95 23.69
CA LYS A 590 28.43 18.77 24.56
C LYS A 590 27.85 17.54 23.85
N SER A 591 28.71 16.59 23.49
CA SER A 591 28.31 15.31 22.86
C SER A 591 27.67 14.28 23.80
N LYS A 592 27.68 14.54 25.11
CA LYS A 592 27.31 13.53 26.13
C LYS A 592 25.86 13.02 26.00
N PRO A 593 24.84 13.88 25.78
CA PRO A 593 23.47 13.41 25.59
C PRO A 593 23.33 12.43 24.42
N THR A 594 23.98 12.70 23.29
CA THR A 594 23.99 11.81 22.13
C THR A 594 24.58 10.45 22.43
N GLN A 595 25.67 10.39 23.22
CA GLN A 595 26.28 9.13 23.63
C GLN A 595 25.32 8.26 24.46
N HIS A 596 24.58 8.88 25.40
CA HIS A 596 23.59 8.17 26.21
C HIS A 596 22.38 7.72 25.39
N SER A 597 21.92 8.56 24.47
CA SER A 597 20.81 8.23 23.55
C SER A 597 21.14 7.02 22.68
N VAL A 598 22.33 7.00 22.07
CA VAL A 598 22.75 5.85 21.26
C VAL A 598 22.99 4.59 22.11
N LYS A 599 23.55 4.73 23.31
CA LYS A 599 23.68 3.59 24.24
C LYS A 599 22.31 2.97 24.57
N ASN A 600 21.29 3.81 24.75
CA ASN A 600 19.92 3.39 25.02
C ASN A 600 19.30 2.64 23.81
N LEU A 601 19.58 3.13 22.59
CA LEU A 601 19.20 2.48 21.34
C LEU A 601 19.90 1.10 21.17
N GLN A 602 21.21 1.04 21.42
CA GLN A 602 22.00 -0.19 21.37
C GLN A 602 21.55 -1.23 22.40
N ALA A 603 21.12 -0.80 23.59
CA ALA A 603 20.58 -1.71 24.61
C ALA A 603 19.30 -2.44 24.14
N ARG A 604 18.59 -1.90 23.14
CA ARG A 604 17.46 -2.54 22.45
C ARG A 604 17.88 -3.35 21.23
N GLY A 605 19.18 -3.57 21.02
CA GLY A 605 19.70 -4.30 19.86
C GLY A 605 19.65 -3.52 18.55
N ILE A 606 19.58 -2.18 18.62
CA ILE A 606 19.51 -1.32 17.44
C ILE A 606 20.81 -0.51 17.32
N GLN A 607 21.57 -0.78 16.26
CA GLN A 607 22.76 0.00 15.90
C GLN A 607 22.38 1.03 14.82
N PRO A 608 22.53 2.35 15.08
CA PRO A 608 22.33 3.36 14.05
C PRO A 608 23.44 3.29 13.01
N ASP A 609 23.08 3.49 11.74
CA ASP A 609 24.01 3.57 10.61
C ASP A 609 24.53 5.01 10.42
N MET A 610 23.70 5.99 10.80
CA MET A 610 24.00 7.42 10.75
C MET A 610 23.51 8.15 12.00
N ILE A 611 24.23 9.20 12.39
CA ILE A 611 23.83 10.08 13.50
C ILE A 611 23.71 11.49 12.99
N PHE A 612 22.55 12.11 13.18
CA PHE A 612 22.33 13.51 12.85
C PHE A 612 22.41 14.32 14.16
N GLY A 613 23.39 15.18 14.29
CA GLY A 613 23.55 16.04 15.45
C GLY A 613 22.87 17.39 15.26
N ARG A 614 21.72 17.60 15.89
CA ARG A 614 21.01 18.88 15.94
C ARG A 614 21.72 19.82 16.91
N CYS A 615 22.22 20.95 16.41
CA CYS A 615 22.96 21.92 17.22
C CYS A 615 22.61 23.35 16.82
N ALA A 616 22.93 24.33 17.67
CA ALA A 616 22.75 25.75 17.31
C ALA A 616 23.74 26.17 16.21
N THR A 617 24.99 25.70 16.28
CA THR A 617 26.08 25.99 15.33
C THR A 617 26.56 24.71 14.65
N GLU A 618 27.37 24.85 13.59
CA GLU A 618 27.98 23.71 12.91
C GLU A 618 28.86 22.90 13.85
N LEU A 619 28.83 21.56 13.74
CA LEU A 619 29.57 20.69 14.64
C LEU A 619 31.07 20.80 14.42
N LEU A 620 31.81 20.99 15.51
CA LEU A 620 33.26 20.97 15.49
C LEU A 620 33.77 19.56 15.12
N VAL A 621 34.84 19.49 14.33
CA VAL A 621 35.44 18.22 13.88
C VAL A 621 35.74 17.29 15.06
N GLY A 622 36.35 17.81 16.14
CA GLY A 622 36.64 17.00 17.33
C GLY A 622 35.39 16.49 18.07
N VAL A 623 34.27 17.22 18.01
CA VAL A 623 32.98 16.77 18.58
C VAL A 623 32.40 15.64 17.74
N ARG A 624 32.49 15.77 16.41
CA ARG A 624 32.05 14.76 15.44
C ARG A 624 32.84 13.46 15.58
N GLU A 625 34.16 13.53 15.65
CA GLU A 625 35.04 12.38 15.90
C GLU A 625 34.75 11.72 17.26
N LYS A 626 34.53 12.53 18.29
CA LYS A 626 34.17 12.03 19.62
C LYS A 626 32.84 11.29 19.59
N ILE A 627 31.81 11.83 18.93
CA ILE A 627 30.53 11.13 18.78
C ILE A 627 30.76 9.79 18.07
N ALA A 628 31.40 9.81 16.90
CA ALA A 628 31.70 8.63 16.11
C ALA A 628 32.38 7.51 16.92
N PHE A 629 33.41 7.86 17.69
CA PHE A 629 34.14 6.93 18.55
C PHE A 629 33.23 6.28 19.60
N PHE A 630 32.43 7.07 20.33
CA PHE A 630 31.59 6.54 21.41
C PHE A 630 30.34 5.80 20.92
N THR A 631 29.88 6.06 19.70
CA THR A 631 28.65 5.48 19.14
C THR A 631 28.91 4.38 18.12
N GLN A 632 30.18 4.09 17.82
CA GLN A 632 30.61 3.08 16.84
C GLN A 632 30.07 3.33 15.43
N VAL A 633 29.91 4.61 15.07
CA VAL A 633 29.51 5.04 13.72
C VAL A 633 30.72 5.67 13.05
N LYS A 634 30.87 5.53 11.73
CA LYS A 634 31.99 6.16 11.01
C LYS A 634 31.93 7.69 11.17
N PRO A 635 33.07 8.40 11.30
CA PRO A 635 33.07 9.86 11.39
C PRO A 635 32.31 10.54 10.24
N GLU A 636 32.37 10.01 9.03
CA GLU A 636 31.60 10.48 7.85
C GLU A 636 30.07 10.37 7.98
N ASN A 637 29.58 9.49 8.86
CA ASN A 637 28.16 9.26 9.10
C ASN A 637 27.61 10.04 10.31
N VAL A 638 28.43 10.88 10.94
CA VAL A 638 27.97 11.86 11.94
C VAL A 638 27.74 13.20 11.24
N ILE A 639 26.48 13.54 11.03
CA ILE A 639 26.00 14.64 10.20
C ILE A 639 25.65 15.84 11.09
N SER A 640 26.17 17.03 10.75
CA SER A 640 25.82 18.28 11.43
C SER A 640 24.51 18.84 10.88
N VAL A 641 23.54 19.10 11.77
CA VAL A 641 22.27 19.75 11.42
C VAL A 641 22.10 21.00 12.27
N HIS A 642 22.74 22.11 11.87
CA HIS A 642 22.72 23.36 12.63
C HIS A 642 21.43 24.17 12.38
N ASN A 643 21.13 25.14 13.27
CA ASN A 643 19.97 26.02 13.10
C ASN A 643 20.09 26.83 11.80
N SER A 644 19.00 26.87 11.05
CA SER A 644 18.88 27.67 9.83
C SER A 644 17.72 28.64 10.00
N SER A 645 17.85 29.85 9.44
CA SER A 645 16.77 30.84 9.40
C SER A 645 15.61 30.41 8.50
N ASP A 646 15.86 29.46 7.59
CA ASP A 646 14.85 28.88 6.71
C ASP A 646 15.00 27.35 6.67
N VAL A 647 13.92 26.63 6.97
CA VAL A 647 13.84 25.16 6.89
C VAL A 647 14.16 24.63 5.50
N TYR A 648 13.86 25.39 4.43
CA TYR A 648 14.15 24.96 3.05
C TYR A 648 15.65 24.98 2.72
N ASN A 649 16.52 25.55 3.57
CA ASN A 649 17.98 25.44 3.41
C ASN A 649 18.54 24.11 3.93
N VAL A 650 17.79 23.37 4.75
CA VAL A 650 18.29 22.13 5.36
C VAL A 650 18.70 21.07 4.33
N PRO A 651 17.99 20.86 3.19
CA PRO A 651 18.49 20.01 2.11
C PRO A 651 19.90 20.38 1.65
N LEU A 652 20.18 21.67 1.44
CA LEU A 652 21.51 22.13 1.00
C LEU A 652 22.60 21.94 2.07
N ILE A 653 22.25 21.99 3.36
CA ILE A 653 23.17 21.68 4.47
C ILE A 653 23.54 20.19 4.46
N LEU A 654 22.57 19.33 4.16
CA LEU A 654 22.77 17.89 4.06
C LEU A 654 23.53 17.50 2.79
N ASP A 655 23.33 18.21 1.67
CA ASP A 655 24.01 17.98 0.40
C ASP A 655 25.52 18.26 0.51
N LYS A 656 25.91 19.36 1.16
CA LYS A 656 27.31 19.70 1.46
C LYS A 656 28.05 18.61 2.24
N GLN A 657 27.31 17.74 2.93
CA GLN A 657 27.85 16.64 3.72
C GLN A 657 27.67 15.28 3.02
N GLU A 658 27.30 15.26 1.73
CA GLU A 658 27.17 14.06 0.89
C GLU A 658 26.28 12.96 1.50
N VAL A 659 25.21 13.38 2.19
CA VAL A 659 24.33 12.47 2.95
C VAL A 659 23.63 11.48 2.02
N ALA A 660 23.14 11.94 0.86
CA ALA A 660 22.45 11.08 -0.10
C ALA A 660 23.36 9.97 -0.63
N GLN A 661 24.59 10.31 -1.01
CA GLN A 661 25.56 9.35 -1.54
C GLN A 661 25.91 8.28 -0.51
N LYS A 662 26.06 8.66 0.77
CA LYS A 662 26.29 7.71 1.87
C LYS A 662 25.14 6.73 2.04
N ILE A 663 23.91 7.22 1.96
CA ILE A 663 22.69 6.40 2.04
C ILE A 663 22.56 5.47 0.84
N LEU A 664 22.75 5.98 -0.39
CA LEU A 664 22.69 5.16 -1.61
C LEU A 664 23.73 4.05 -1.58
N LYS A 665 24.95 4.35 -1.11
CA LYS A 665 26.01 3.37 -0.92
C LYS A 665 25.64 2.32 0.14
N HIS A 666 25.11 2.75 1.29
CA HIS A 666 24.68 1.84 2.37
C HIS A 666 23.56 0.91 1.90
N LEU A 667 22.57 1.47 1.20
CA LEU A 667 21.43 0.72 0.69
C LEU A 667 21.70 0.03 -0.65
N ASN A 668 22.93 0.05 -1.18
CA ASN A 668 23.25 -0.49 -2.51
C ASN A 668 22.22 -0.08 -3.59
N LEU A 669 21.81 1.20 -3.59
CA LEU A 669 20.83 1.76 -4.51
C LEU A 669 21.55 2.50 -5.63
N THR A 670 21.25 2.12 -6.87
CA THR A 670 21.75 2.80 -8.06
C THR A 670 20.61 3.60 -8.70
N PRO A 671 20.78 4.93 -8.86
CA PRO A 671 19.83 5.76 -9.60
C PRO A 671 19.52 5.21 -10.99
N LYS A 672 18.24 4.98 -11.26
CA LYS A 672 17.78 4.62 -12.61
C LYS A 672 17.83 5.84 -13.53
N GLN A 673 18.07 5.64 -14.82
CA GLN A 673 18.04 6.73 -15.80
C GLN A 673 16.67 6.95 -16.44
N ASP A 674 15.83 5.90 -16.46
CA ASP A 674 14.50 5.91 -17.08
C ASP A 674 13.43 5.55 -16.05
N PRO A 675 12.35 6.37 -15.89
CA PRO A 675 12.16 7.71 -16.46
C PRO A 675 13.19 8.74 -15.95
N PRO A 676 13.48 9.79 -16.74
CA PRO A 676 14.38 10.86 -16.31
C PRO A 676 13.80 11.63 -15.12
N LEU A 677 14.69 12.18 -14.28
CA LEU A 677 14.34 13.01 -13.14
C LEU A 677 13.53 14.25 -13.59
N PRO A 678 12.33 14.48 -13.05
CA PRO A 678 11.61 15.73 -13.30
C PRO A 678 12.45 16.95 -12.89
N LYS A 679 12.51 17.97 -13.76
CA LYS A 679 13.32 19.20 -13.56
C LYS A 679 13.08 19.88 -12.20
N LEU A 680 11.83 19.84 -11.74
CA LEU A 680 11.37 20.36 -10.44
C LEU A 680 12.08 19.72 -9.24
N TYR A 681 12.49 18.46 -9.34
CA TYR A 681 13.11 17.72 -8.24
C TYR A 681 14.64 17.82 -8.22
N THR A 682 15.22 18.66 -9.07
CA THR A 682 16.66 18.92 -9.06
C THR A 682 17.07 19.85 -7.92
N LEU A 683 18.28 19.67 -7.40
CA LEU A 683 18.87 20.58 -6.41
C LEU A 683 19.08 21.99 -6.96
N THR A 684 19.27 22.14 -8.27
CA THR A 684 19.35 23.46 -8.92
C THR A 684 18.04 24.24 -8.77
N SER A 685 16.91 23.59 -9.06
CA SER A 685 15.58 24.18 -8.87
C SER A 685 15.32 24.52 -7.40
N TRP A 686 15.73 23.64 -6.48
CA TRP A 686 15.63 23.89 -5.04
C TRP A 686 16.52 25.07 -4.59
N GLY A 687 17.72 25.18 -5.13
CA GLY A 687 18.65 26.28 -4.88
C GLY A 687 18.08 27.64 -5.32
N ARG A 688 17.37 27.69 -6.44
CA ARG A 688 16.64 28.90 -6.90
C ARG A 688 15.51 29.26 -5.93
N LEU A 689 14.81 28.26 -5.40
CA LEU A 689 13.68 28.47 -4.48
C LEU A 689 14.08 29.20 -3.18
N VAL A 690 15.24 28.85 -2.63
CA VAL A 690 15.72 29.38 -1.35
C VAL A 690 16.50 30.70 -1.45
N GLN A 691 16.64 31.26 -2.66
CA GLN A 691 17.33 32.53 -2.84
C GLN A 691 16.64 33.66 -2.06
N LYS A 692 17.46 34.58 -1.52
CA LYS A 692 16.96 35.77 -0.84
C LYS A 692 16.21 36.67 -1.84
N ARG A 693 15.11 37.23 -1.38
CA ARG A 693 14.24 38.11 -2.15
C ARG A 693 14.38 39.55 -1.68
N SER A 694 14.13 40.49 -2.58
CA SER A 694 14.11 41.93 -2.29
C SER A 694 12.69 42.41 -2.04
N GLY A 695 12.48 43.19 -0.99
CA GLY A 695 11.17 43.71 -0.61
C GLY A 695 10.36 42.76 0.27
N THR A 696 9.42 43.33 1.02
CA THR A 696 8.66 42.62 2.06
C THR A 696 7.16 42.79 1.84
N VAL A 697 6.38 41.72 2.02
CA VAL A 697 4.92 41.76 2.12
C VAL A 697 4.52 41.49 3.57
N THR A 698 3.84 42.45 4.18
CA THR A 698 3.39 42.35 5.57
C THR A 698 1.95 41.87 5.59
N VAL A 699 1.71 40.69 6.14
CA VAL A 699 0.38 40.06 6.20
C VAL A 699 -0.04 39.88 7.66
N ALA A 700 -1.27 40.24 7.99
CA ALA A 700 -1.87 39.94 9.28
C ALA A 700 -2.53 38.56 9.25
N LEU A 701 -2.26 37.72 10.25
CA LEU A 701 -3.05 36.53 10.54
C LEU A 701 -3.89 36.77 11.79
N VAL A 702 -5.21 36.86 11.62
CA VAL A 702 -6.16 37.09 12.72
C VAL A 702 -6.70 35.75 13.22
N GLY A 703 -5.96 35.14 14.12
CA GLY A 703 -6.20 33.79 14.63
C GLY A 703 -6.77 33.77 16.04
N LYS A 704 -7.31 32.61 16.44
CA LYS A 704 -7.68 32.30 17.83
C LYS A 704 -6.45 32.02 18.70
N TYR A 705 -5.37 31.54 18.09
CA TYR A 705 -4.13 31.15 18.75
C TYR A 705 -2.98 32.10 18.41
N ASN A 706 -1.97 32.18 19.29
CA ASN A 706 -0.81 33.04 19.08
C ASN A 706 0.25 32.39 18.14
N ALA A 707 1.28 33.17 17.78
CA ALA A 707 2.35 32.76 16.87
C ALA A 707 3.24 31.60 17.37
N ALA A 708 3.25 31.35 18.68
CA ALA A 708 4.10 30.32 19.28
C ALA A 708 3.51 28.91 19.12
N ASN A 709 2.21 28.82 18.81
CA ASN A 709 1.53 27.55 18.63
C ASN A 709 1.57 27.15 17.15
N ASP A 710 1.95 25.90 16.88
CA ASP A 710 1.98 25.29 15.53
C ASP A 710 0.58 25.06 14.92
N ALA A 711 -0.45 25.75 15.42
CA ALA A 711 -1.85 25.62 15.03
C ALA A 711 -2.16 26.18 13.63
N TYR A 712 -1.26 26.99 13.06
CA TYR A 712 -1.44 27.64 11.75
C TYR A 712 -0.29 27.37 10.77
N LEU A 713 0.47 26.29 10.99
CA LEU A 713 1.70 26.03 10.24
C LEU A 713 1.46 25.90 8.72
N SER A 714 0.37 25.29 8.28
CA SER A 714 0.05 25.21 6.84
C SER A 714 -0.28 26.57 6.23
N VAL A 715 -1.06 27.40 6.93
CA VAL A 715 -1.38 28.78 6.49
C VAL A 715 -0.11 29.61 6.37
N MET A 716 0.77 29.54 7.37
CA MET A 716 2.06 30.24 7.35
C MET A 716 2.92 29.82 6.16
N ASN A 717 3.00 28.52 5.89
CA ASN A 717 3.79 28.02 4.77
C ASN A 717 3.14 28.34 3.42
N ALA A 718 1.82 28.30 3.28
CA ALA A 718 1.13 28.70 2.06
C ALA A 718 1.36 30.18 1.71
N LEU A 719 1.32 31.07 2.72
CA LEU A 719 1.73 32.47 2.57
C LEU A 719 3.20 32.59 2.17
N LYS A 720 4.07 31.81 2.81
CA LYS A 720 5.51 31.83 2.51
C LYS A 720 5.79 31.37 1.08
N HIS A 721 5.19 30.27 0.61
CA HIS A 721 5.30 29.79 -0.77
C HIS A 721 4.81 30.85 -1.76
N SER A 722 3.72 31.53 -1.42
CA SER A 722 3.10 32.56 -2.26
C SER A 722 3.94 33.84 -2.34
N ALA A 723 4.47 34.33 -1.22
CA ALA A 723 5.45 35.41 -1.18
C ALA A 723 6.71 35.03 -1.95
N MET A 724 7.16 33.79 -1.76
CA MET A 724 8.29 33.24 -2.48
C MET A 724 8.07 33.24 -3.99
N ASP A 725 6.87 32.91 -4.46
CA ASP A 725 6.51 32.93 -5.87
C ASP A 725 6.41 34.35 -6.44
N ALA A 726 5.72 35.25 -5.72
CA ALA A 726 5.56 36.66 -6.06
C ALA A 726 6.88 37.48 -5.98
N GLY A 727 7.95 36.93 -5.41
CA GLY A 727 9.27 37.57 -5.37
C GLY A 727 9.52 38.46 -4.14
N TYR A 728 8.76 38.26 -3.05
CA TYR A 728 8.88 39.03 -1.81
C TYR A 728 9.29 38.14 -0.63
N SER A 729 9.83 38.77 0.42
CA SER A 729 9.92 38.17 1.75
C SER A 729 8.60 38.35 2.51
N LEU A 730 8.15 37.33 3.23
CA LEU A 730 6.95 37.40 4.07
C LEU A 730 7.33 37.95 5.45
N GLU A 731 6.62 39.00 5.87
CA GLU A 731 6.54 39.43 7.27
C GLU A 731 5.13 39.12 7.77
N LEU A 732 5.03 38.24 8.76
CA LEU A 732 3.74 37.78 9.28
C LEU A 732 3.51 38.37 10.68
N ILE A 733 2.43 39.13 10.83
CA ILE A 733 2.00 39.68 12.12
C ILE A 733 0.81 38.89 12.62
N PHE A 734 0.92 38.34 13.82
CA PHE A 734 -0.16 37.60 14.46
C PHE A 734 -0.99 38.51 15.35
N TYR A 735 -2.31 38.50 15.13
CA TYR A 735 -3.27 39.18 15.99
C TYR A 735 -4.22 38.14 16.60
N GLU A 736 -4.26 38.08 17.92
CA GLU A 736 -5.20 37.25 18.65
C GLU A 736 -6.59 37.88 18.59
N SER A 737 -7.58 37.14 18.09
CA SER A 737 -8.92 37.68 17.86
C SER A 737 -9.64 38.06 19.15
N GLU A 738 -9.41 37.38 20.27
CA GLU A 738 -9.96 37.74 21.59
C GLU A 738 -9.48 39.14 22.06
N LYS A 739 -8.24 39.53 21.71
CA LYS A 739 -7.73 40.87 22.03
C LYS A 739 -8.42 41.97 21.22
N LEU A 740 -8.84 41.66 20.00
CA LEU A 740 -9.63 42.56 19.14
C LEU A 740 -11.08 42.67 19.63
N GLU A 741 -11.63 41.61 20.23
CA GLU A 741 -12.95 41.64 20.88
C GLU A 741 -12.97 42.52 22.13
N ALA A 742 -11.95 42.36 22.97
CA ALA A 742 -11.84 43.09 24.23
C ALA A 742 -11.64 44.59 24.01
N ASP A 743 -10.96 44.98 22.94
CA ASP A 743 -10.71 46.36 22.59
C ASP A 743 -10.87 46.61 21.08
N PRO A 744 -12.08 46.98 20.64
CA PRO A 744 -12.41 47.29 19.25
C PRO A 744 -11.49 48.32 18.58
N SER A 745 -10.93 49.27 19.35
CA SER A 745 -10.10 50.33 18.80
C SER A 745 -8.81 49.79 18.16
N LYS A 746 -8.31 48.66 18.67
CA LYS A 746 -7.12 47.98 18.17
C LYS A 746 -7.26 47.40 16.78
N VAL A 747 -8.47 47.20 16.27
CA VAL A 747 -8.68 46.68 14.91
C VAL A 747 -8.08 47.64 13.88
N SER A 748 -8.37 48.93 13.99
CA SER A 748 -7.79 49.94 13.09
C SER A 748 -6.27 50.02 13.22
N GLU A 749 -5.75 50.12 14.46
CA GLU A 749 -4.31 50.19 14.73
C GLU A 749 -3.54 48.99 14.16
N ALA A 750 -4.15 47.79 14.25
CA ALA A 750 -3.57 46.54 13.79
C ALA A 750 -3.58 46.42 12.26
N LEU A 751 -4.69 46.79 11.63
CA LEU A 751 -4.94 46.48 10.21
C LEU A 751 -4.53 47.60 9.25
N ASP A 752 -4.42 48.85 9.70
CA ASP A 752 -3.93 49.96 8.86
C ASP A 752 -2.46 49.80 8.43
N LYS A 753 -1.69 48.99 9.15
CA LYS A 753 -0.24 48.81 8.95
C LYS A 753 0.12 47.60 8.08
N VAL A 754 -0.87 46.81 7.64
CA VAL A 754 -0.62 45.56 6.90
C VAL A 754 -1.06 45.67 5.44
N SER A 755 -0.44 44.87 4.57
CA SER A 755 -0.77 44.83 3.14
C SER A 755 -1.94 43.90 2.82
N ALA A 756 -2.22 42.93 3.70
CA ALA A 756 -3.30 41.96 3.55
C ALA A 756 -3.66 41.30 4.88
N VAL A 757 -4.85 40.72 4.96
CA VAL A 757 -5.36 40.02 6.14
C VAL A 757 -5.83 38.62 5.77
N VAL A 758 -5.45 37.63 6.59
CA VAL A 758 -5.96 36.27 6.53
C VAL A 758 -6.73 35.96 7.82
N VAL A 759 -7.95 35.46 7.68
CA VAL A 759 -8.73 34.90 8.79
C VAL A 759 -8.83 33.38 8.58
N PRO A 760 -8.08 32.57 9.35
CA PRO A 760 -8.05 31.13 9.22
C PRO A 760 -9.26 30.47 9.90
N GLY A 761 -9.37 29.16 9.73
CA GLY A 761 -10.32 28.32 10.43
C GLY A 761 -10.21 28.40 11.96
N GLY A 762 -11.19 27.80 12.64
CA GLY A 762 -11.20 27.62 14.09
C GLY A 762 -12.51 26.99 14.53
N PHE A 763 -12.46 26.13 15.54
CA PHE A 763 -13.66 25.52 16.13
C PHE A 763 -14.08 26.26 17.40
N GLY A 764 -15.39 26.27 17.65
CA GLY A 764 -16.03 26.89 18.82
C GLY A 764 -16.25 28.40 18.72
N ASP A 765 -16.84 28.95 19.79
CA ASP A 765 -17.36 30.31 19.92
C ASP A 765 -16.30 31.39 20.24
N ARG A 766 -15.20 31.02 20.90
CA ARG A 766 -14.20 31.99 21.35
C ARG A 766 -13.50 32.73 20.20
N GLY A 767 -13.41 34.05 20.33
CA GLY A 767 -12.65 34.90 19.41
C GLY A 767 -13.32 35.12 18.04
N VAL A 768 -14.59 34.76 17.90
CA VAL A 768 -15.37 34.87 16.65
C VAL A 768 -15.73 36.31 16.31
N ARG A 769 -16.19 37.09 17.29
CA ARG A 769 -16.57 38.50 17.09
C ARG A 769 -15.36 39.33 16.66
N GLY A 770 -14.18 39.03 17.16
CA GLY A 770 -12.93 39.72 16.81
C GLY A 770 -12.53 39.45 15.37
N LYS A 771 -12.70 38.20 14.92
CA LYS A 771 -12.55 37.83 13.51
C LYS A 771 -13.56 38.59 12.63
N MET A 772 -14.85 38.61 13.01
CA MET A 772 -15.87 39.36 12.27
C MET A 772 -15.55 40.85 12.16
N MET A 773 -15.05 41.47 13.23
CA MET A 773 -14.65 42.87 13.22
C MET A 773 -13.48 43.14 12.26
N ALA A 774 -12.48 42.25 12.23
CA ALA A 774 -11.40 42.34 11.26
C ALA A 774 -11.89 42.18 9.82
N ILE A 775 -12.81 41.24 9.56
CA ILE A 775 -13.41 41.03 8.22
C ILE A 775 -14.16 42.28 7.77
N ARG A 776 -15.03 42.83 8.63
CA ARG A 776 -15.78 44.06 8.35
C ARG A 776 -14.84 45.21 8.02
N TYR A 777 -13.77 45.37 8.80
CA TYR A 777 -12.78 46.41 8.58
C TYR A 777 -12.09 46.26 7.21
N CYS A 778 -11.67 45.04 6.86
CA CYS A 778 -11.07 44.79 5.54
C CYS A 778 -12.02 45.17 4.40
N ARG A 779 -13.28 44.71 4.50
CA ARG A 779 -14.33 44.96 3.50
C ARG A 779 -14.62 46.45 3.29
N GLN A 780 -14.65 47.23 4.37
CA GLN A 780 -14.97 48.67 4.34
C GLN A 780 -13.79 49.54 3.90
N HIS A 781 -12.55 49.11 4.18
CA HIS A 781 -11.35 49.89 3.89
C HIS A 781 -10.57 49.43 2.65
N GLY A 782 -11.05 48.40 1.94
CA GLY A 782 -10.41 47.92 0.70
C GLY A 782 -9.13 47.13 0.94
N ILE A 783 -8.92 46.56 2.13
CA ILE A 783 -7.70 45.82 2.48
C ILE A 783 -7.81 44.39 1.95
N PRO A 784 -6.87 43.91 1.10
CA PRO A 784 -6.88 42.55 0.57
C PRO A 784 -7.11 41.47 1.64
N PHE A 785 -8.13 40.65 1.43
CA PHE A 785 -8.64 39.70 2.44
C PHE A 785 -8.77 38.28 1.90
N LEU A 786 -8.33 37.31 2.71
CA LEU A 786 -8.58 35.88 2.51
C LEU A 786 -9.24 35.24 3.75
N GLY A 787 -10.45 34.71 3.59
CA GLY A 787 -11.15 33.92 4.61
C GLY A 787 -11.09 32.42 4.33
N ILE A 788 -10.73 31.60 5.32
CA ILE A 788 -10.59 30.15 5.16
C ILE A 788 -11.52 29.42 6.12
N CYS A 789 -12.36 28.52 5.60
CA CYS A 789 -13.33 27.71 6.34
C CYS A 789 -14.24 28.61 7.21
N LEU A 790 -14.02 28.67 8.52
CA LEU A 790 -14.70 29.63 9.40
C LEU A 790 -14.57 31.09 8.90
N GLY A 791 -13.46 31.46 8.26
CA GLY A 791 -13.30 32.80 7.67
C GLY A 791 -14.35 33.13 6.60
N LEU A 792 -14.76 32.17 5.77
CA LEU A 792 -15.88 32.34 4.84
C LEU A 792 -17.20 32.49 5.59
N GLN A 793 -17.44 31.62 6.56
CA GLN A 793 -18.68 31.60 7.34
C GLN A 793 -18.91 32.93 8.05
N LEU A 794 -17.85 33.51 8.63
CA LEU A 794 -17.91 34.80 9.30
C LEU A 794 -17.99 35.99 8.33
N ALA A 795 -17.43 35.87 7.12
CA ALA A 795 -17.61 36.89 6.08
C ALA A 795 -19.05 36.94 5.56
N VAL A 796 -19.69 35.78 5.43
CA VAL A 796 -21.12 35.68 5.13
C VAL A 796 -21.94 36.29 6.26
N LEU A 797 -21.67 35.89 7.51
CA LEU A 797 -22.41 36.41 8.67
C LEU A 797 -22.28 37.94 8.81
N ASP A 798 -21.11 38.52 8.53
CA ASP A 798 -20.90 39.98 8.54
C ASP A 798 -21.86 40.72 7.59
N VAL A 799 -22.07 40.19 6.37
CA VAL A 799 -22.96 40.79 5.39
C VAL A 799 -24.43 40.49 5.70
N VAL A 800 -24.75 39.30 6.20
CA VAL A 800 -26.12 38.99 6.64
C VAL A 800 -26.58 39.98 7.71
N HIS A 801 -25.71 40.37 8.64
CA HIS A 801 -26.03 41.36 9.68
C HIS A 801 -26.44 42.75 9.15
N GLU A 802 -26.18 43.06 7.89
CA GLU A 802 -26.66 44.31 7.27
C GLU A 802 -28.18 44.29 7.03
N PHE A 803 -28.78 43.11 6.86
CA PHE A 803 -30.19 42.97 6.49
C PHE A 803 -31.00 41.99 7.36
N ASP A 804 -30.34 41.25 8.24
CA ASP A 804 -30.90 40.44 9.32
C ASP A 804 -29.94 40.47 10.53
N PRO A 805 -30.01 41.52 11.37
CA PRO A 805 -29.11 41.72 12.50
C PRO A 805 -29.17 40.61 13.56
N ASP A 806 -30.28 39.85 13.59
CA ASP A 806 -30.50 38.76 14.55
C ASP A 806 -29.98 37.41 14.03
N ALA A 807 -29.41 37.36 12.82
CA ALA A 807 -28.91 36.12 12.26
C ALA A 807 -27.69 35.61 13.05
N VAL A 808 -27.62 34.30 13.23
CA VAL A 808 -26.58 33.64 14.03
C VAL A 808 -25.86 32.53 13.26
N HIS A 809 -24.76 32.05 13.84
CA HIS A 809 -24.06 30.86 13.40
C HIS A 809 -24.56 29.64 14.21
N GLY A 810 -24.99 28.56 13.55
CA GLY A 810 -25.58 27.39 14.20
C GLY A 810 -24.62 26.59 15.11
N GLU A 811 -23.30 26.72 14.95
CA GLU A 811 -22.33 26.16 15.92
C GLU A 811 -22.34 26.88 17.28
N MET A 812 -22.76 28.15 17.29
CA MET A 812 -22.62 29.05 18.44
C MET A 812 -23.98 29.40 19.06
N SER A 813 -25.07 28.87 18.50
CA SER A 813 -26.43 29.21 18.91
C SER A 813 -27.40 28.09 18.56
N ASP A 814 -28.33 27.82 19.47
CA ASP A 814 -29.46 26.90 19.28
C ASP A 814 -30.69 27.59 18.67
N ALA A 815 -30.53 28.75 18.04
CA ALA A 815 -31.64 29.45 17.37
C ALA A 815 -32.25 28.57 16.26
N PRO A 816 -33.54 28.74 15.91
CA PRO A 816 -34.16 28.03 14.79
C PRO A 816 -33.36 28.18 13.48
N GLU A 817 -33.40 27.16 12.61
CA GLU A 817 -32.62 27.11 11.37
C GLU A 817 -32.88 28.32 10.45
N GLU A 818 -34.09 28.88 10.48
CA GLU A 818 -34.47 30.06 9.71
C GLU A 818 -33.74 31.34 10.15
N LYS A 819 -33.16 31.34 11.35
CA LYS A 819 -32.34 32.43 11.91
C LYS A 819 -30.85 32.13 11.86
N GLN A 820 -30.46 30.96 11.36
CA GLN A 820 -29.06 30.58 11.22
C GLN A 820 -28.58 30.93 9.80
N ALA A 821 -27.70 31.93 9.67
CA ALA A 821 -27.05 32.25 8.39
C ALA A 821 -26.09 31.13 7.96
N ILE A 822 -25.55 30.42 8.94
CA ILE A 822 -24.66 29.28 8.77
C ILE A 822 -25.25 28.09 9.53
N ILE A 823 -25.55 27.00 8.82
CA ILE A 823 -26.31 25.84 9.32
C ILE A 823 -25.48 24.56 9.24
N ALA A 824 -25.79 23.57 10.06
CA ALA A 824 -25.18 22.24 9.96
C ALA A 824 -25.79 21.49 8.76
N MET A 825 -24.94 21.09 7.80
CA MET A 825 -25.37 20.32 6.61
C MET A 825 -24.47 19.09 6.42
N PRO A 826 -24.60 18.06 7.28
CA PRO A 826 -23.72 16.90 7.26
C PRO A 826 -23.82 16.11 5.95
N GLU A 827 -22.77 15.34 5.65
CA GLU A 827 -22.74 14.38 4.54
C GLU A 827 -23.17 12.99 5.02
N PHE A 828 -23.81 12.22 4.14
CA PHE A 828 -24.15 10.81 4.37
C PHE A 828 -23.44 9.99 3.30
N ILE A 829 -22.34 9.32 3.66
CA ILE A 829 -21.50 8.57 2.73
C ILE A 829 -21.56 7.09 3.11
N GLY A 830 -22.09 6.26 2.21
CA GLY A 830 -22.23 4.80 2.40
C GLY A 830 -23.62 4.39 2.89
N GLU A 831 -24.08 3.20 2.48
CA GLU A 831 -25.43 2.69 2.77
C GLU A 831 -25.64 2.34 4.27
N ASP A 832 -24.55 2.17 5.05
CA ASP A 832 -24.58 1.73 6.45
C ASP A 832 -24.19 2.80 7.50
N VAL A 833 -23.87 4.04 7.10
CA VAL A 833 -23.47 5.08 8.06
C VAL A 833 -24.70 5.76 8.68
N LYS A 834 -25.03 5.36 9.91
CA LYS A 834 -26.07 6.02 10.72
C LYS A 834 -25.49 7.25 11.42
N GLY A 835 -25.94 8.45 11.02
CA GLY A 835 -25.52 9.73 11.59
C GLY A 835 -24.89 10.67 10.54
N GLY A 836 -24.93 11.98 10.78
CA GLY A 836 -24.34 12.96 9.88
C GLY A 836 -22.82 13.02 9.99
N THR A 837 -22.09 12.78 8.90
CA THR A 837 -20.62 12.83 8.86
C THR A 837 -20.09 14.22 8.55
N MET A 838 -18.85 14.51 8.98
CA MET A 838 -18.13 15.74 8.61
C MET A 838 -17.74 15.70 7.13
N ARG A 839 -17.83 16.85 6.44
CA ARG A 839 -17.27 16.98 5.08
C ARG A 839 -15.75 17.04 5.20
N LEU A 840 -15.09 15.97 4.77
CA LEU A 840 -13.68 15.70 5.05
C LEU A 840 -12.92 15.17 3.83
N GLY A 841 -11.70 15.65 3.62
CA GLY A 841 -10.83 15.24 2.52
C GLY A 841 -11.10 15.98 1.22
N VAL A 842 -10.57 15.47 0.11
CA VAL A 842 -10.77 16.09 -1.20
C VAL A 842 -12.23 15.99 -1.64
N ARG A 843 -12.77 17.12 -2.08
CA ARG A 843 -14.07 17.19 -2.76
C ARG A 843 -13.98 18.10 -3.97
N GLU A 844 -14.85 17.81 -4.93
CA GLU A 844 -15.04 18.63 -6.12
C GLU A 844 -15.77 19.93 -5.78
N ALA A 845 -15.37 21.01 -6.45
CA ALA A 845 -16.07 22.29 -6.49
C ALA A 845 -16.14 22.80 -7.93
N LEU A 846 -17.34 23.18 -8.35
CA LEU A 846 -17.60 23.83 -9.63
C LEU A 846 -17.27 25.32 -9.52
N VAL A 847 -16.58 25.87 -10.50
CA VAL A 847 -16.10 27.25 -10.52
C VAL A 847 -16.92 28.06 -11.52
N GLU A 848 -17.41 29.22 -11.10
CA GLU A 848 -18.25 30.07 -11.93
C GLU A 848 -17.41 30.79 -13.02
N PRO A 849 -17.71 30.64 -14.32
CA PRO A 849 -16.97 31.31 -15.38
C PRO A 849 -16.94 32.85 -15.23
N GLY A 850 -15.79 33.45 -15.51
CA GLY A 850 -15.60 34.90 -15.42
C GLY A 850 -15.55 35.46 -13.99
N SER A 851 -15.49 34.60 -12.97
CA SER A 851 -15.19 34.99 -11.59
C SER A 851 -13.69 35.18 -11.36
N LEU A 852 -13.32 35.82 -10.24
CA LEU A 852 -11.93 35.84 -9.79
C LEU A 852 -11.45 34.42 -9.50
N ALA A 853 -12.28 33.56 -8.89
CA ALA A 853 -11.97 32.14 -8.70
C ALA A 853 -11.55 31.47 -10.03
N HIS A 854 -12.32 31.67 -11.10
CA HIS A 854 -12.02 31.11 -12.42
C HIS A 854 -10.73 31.64 -13.03
N GLN A 855 -10.29 32.86 -12.69
CA GLN A 855 -9.01 33.40 -13.14
C GLN A 855 -7.83 32.83 -12.33
N ILE A 856 -7.96 32.80 -11.00
CA ILE A 856 -6.86 32.35 -10.12
C ILE A 856 -6.63 30.83 -10.22
N TYR A 857 -7.66 30.06 -10.54
CA TYR A 857 -7.57 28.63 -10.85
C TYR A 857 -7.37 28.35 -12.36
N ASP A 858 -6.79 29.29 -13.10
CA ASP A 858 -6.32 29.12 -14.48
C ASP A 858 -7.39 28.67 -15.49
N HIS A 859 -8.63 29.12 -15.30
CA HIS A 859 -9.82 28.79 -16.09
C HIS A 859 -10.27 27.34 -15.97
N ALA A 860 -9.97 26.68 -14.84
CA ALA A 860 -10.58 25.41 -14.50
C ALA A 860 -12.07 25.60 -14.20
N SER A 861 -12.92 24.78 -14.85
CA SER A 861 -14.35 24.69 -14.52
C SER A 861 -14.60 23.96 -13.19
N THR A 862 -13.64 23.14 -12.78
CA THR A 862 -13.73 22.24 -11.64
C THR A 862 -12.40 22.21 -10.91
N ILE A 863 -12.44 22.32 -9.58
CA ILE A 863 -11.28 22.20 -8.71
C ILE A 863 -11.49 21.13 -7.64
N HIS A 864 -10.39 20.65 -7.07
CA HIS A 864 -10.38 19.59 -6.06
C HIS A 864 -9.59 20.07 -4.86
N GLU A 865 -10.28 20.38 -3.77
CA GLU A 865 -9.68 20.98 -2.58
C GLU A 865 -10.06 20.20 -1.32
N ARG A 866 -9.27 20.36 -0.26
CA ARG A 866 -9.46 19.61 1.00
C ARG A 866 -10.40 20.33 1.95
N TYR A 867 -11.40 19.61 2.46
CA TYR A 867 -12.40 20.13 3.38
C TYR A 867 -12.24 19.54 4.78
N ARG A 868 -12.65 20.30 5.80
CA ARG A 868 -12.74 19.88 7.20
C ARG A 868 -13.74 20.75 7.97
N HIS A 869 -15.03 20.56 7.71
CA HIS A 869 -16.09 21.31 8.42
C HIS A 869 -17.43 20.56 8.41
N ARG A 870 -18.36 21.05 9.24
CA ARG A 870 -19.75 20.52 9.35
C ARG A 870 -20.82 21.56 8.95
N TYR A 871 -20.45 22.83 8.96
CA TYR A 871 -21.35 23.95 8.77
C TYR A 871 -21.22 24.57 7.39
N GLU A 872 -22.34 24.98 6.81
CA GLU A 872 -22.49 25.52 5.46
C GLU A 872 -23.31 26.81 5.46
N VAL A 873 -23.18 27.59 4.39
CA VAL A 873 -24.05 28.76 4.16
C VAL A 873 -25.49 28.28 3.99
N ASN A 874 -26.40 28.86 4.76
CA ASN A 874 -27.81 28.51 4.67
C ASN A 874 -28.39 28.97 3.31
N PRO A 875 -28.94 28.05 2.49
CA PRO A 875 -29.49 28.38 1.17
C PRO A 875 -30.53 29.51 1.16
N ILE A 876 -31.28 29.70 2.25
CA ILE A 876 -32.32 30.75 2.33
C ILE A 876 -31.73 32.17 2.23
N TYR A 877 -30.48 32.36 2.63
CA TYR A 877 -29.79 33.65 2.61
C TYR A 877 -29.08 33.95 1.29
N VAL A 878 -28.87 32.95 0.42
CA VAL A 878 -28.03 33.07 -0.79
C VAL A 878 -28.51 34.16 -1.75
N SER A 879 -29.81 34.23 -2.03
CA SER A 879 -30.35 35.25 -2.94
C SER A 879 -30.15 36.67 -2.42
N ARG A 880 -30.41 36.89 -1.12
CA ARG A 880 -30.23 38.20 -0.48
C ARG A 880 -28.75 38.60 -0.39
N LEU A 881 -27.85 37.64 -0.13
CA LEU A 881 -26.41 37.89 -0.16
C LEU A 881 -25.94 38.37 -1.54
N LYS A 882 -26.47 37.80 -2.63
CA LYS A 882 -26.18 38.26 -4.00
C LYS A 882 -26.65 39.69 -4.25
N GLU A 883 -27.83 40.06 -3.74
CA GLU A 883 -28.35 41.43 -3.82
C GLU A 883 -27.46 42.44 -3.06
N HIS A 884 -26.76 41.99 -2.01
CA HIS A 884 -25.80 42.79 -1.23
C HIS A 884 -24.36 42.71 -1.78
N GLY A 885 -24.20 42.28 -3.03
CA GLY A 885 -22.95 42.37 -3.78
C GLY A 885 -22.03 41.16 -3.67
N PHE A 886 -22.36 40.13 -2.88
CA PHE A 886 -21.59 38.88 -2.90
C PHE A 886 -21.78 38.11 -4.20
N ARG A 887 -20.67 37.61 -4.74
CA ARG A 887 -20.67 36.65 -5.83
C ARG A 887 -20.21 35.30 -5.30
N PHE A 888 -21.07 34.29 -5.41
CA PHE A 888 -20.72 32.91 -5.07
C PHE A 888 -20.02 32.23 -6.24
N SER A 889 -18.71 32.43 -6.31
CA SER A 889 -17.86 32.00 -7.44
C SER A 889 -17.52 30.51 -7.44
N GLY A 890 -17.99 29.74 -6.44
CA GLY A 890 -17.88 28.29 -6.45
C GLY A 890 -18.94 27.57 -5.62
N GLN A 891 -19.36 26.41 -6.10
CA GLN A 891 -20.41 25.58 -5.49
C GLN A 891 -20.02 24.10 -5.51
N ASP A 892 -20.61 23.30 -4.62
CA ASP A 892 -20.51 21.85 -4.75
C ASP A 892 -21.25 21.34 -6.00
N PRO A 893 -20.97 20.12 -6.49
CA PRO A 893 -21.66 19.58 -7.67
C PRO A 893 -23.18 19.49 -7.55
N SER A 894 -23.72 19.49 -6.32
CA SER A 894 -25.16 19.51 -6.09
C SER A 894 -25.80 20.89 -6.25
N GLY A 895 -24.98 21.96 -6.29
CA GLY A 895 -25.42 23.36 -6.32
C GLY A 895 -26.05 23.84 -5.01
N ARG A 896 -26.03 23.01 -3.95
CA ARG A 896 -26.65 23.35 -2.65
C ARG A 896 -25.69 24.07 -1.73
N ARG A 897 -24.40 23.75 -1.79
CA ARG A 897 -23.38 24.29 -0.88
C ARG A 897 -22.55 25.32 -1.60
N MET A 898 -22.50 26.52 -1.04
CA MET A 898 -21.66 27.60 -1.53
C MET A 898 -20.26 27.46 -0.92
N VAL A 899 -19.24 27.25 -1.75
CA VAL A 899 -17.88 26.92 -1.28
C VAL A 899 -16.85 28.02 -1.51
N MET A 900 -17.13 28.99 -2.39
CA MET A 900 -16.29 30.17 -2.61
C MET A 900 -17.15 31.41 -2.74
N VAL A 901 -16.69 32.51 -2.14
CA VAL A 901 -17.35 33.82 -2.21
C VAL A 901 -16.32 34.91 -2.48
N GLU A 902 -16.70 35.86 -3.33
CA GLU A 902 -15.90 37.03 -3.67
C GLU A 902 -16.76 38.30 -3.68
N LEU A 903 -16.11 39.46 -3.48
CA LEU A 903 -16.74 40.78 -3.58
C LEU A 903 -16.18 41.53 -4.78
N PRO A 904 -16.90 41.61 -5.93
CA PRO A 904 -16.35 42.14 -7.18
C PRO A 904 -15.85 43.60 -7.12
N ASN A 905 -16.43 44.43 -6.26
CA ASN A 905 -16.07 45.84 -6.12
C ASN A 905 -14.91 46.11 -5.13
N HIS A 906 -14.25 45.07 -4.64
CA HIS A 906 -13.15 45.16 -3.68
C HIS A 906 -11.81 44.78 -4.33
N PRO A 907 -10.67 45.42 -3.98
CA PRO A 907 -9.36 45.13 -4.61
C PRO A 907 -8.98 43.65 -4.61
N PHE A 908 -9.24 42.96 -3.49
CA PHE A 908 -9.24 41.50 -3.39
C PHE A 908 -9.99 41.08 -2.12
N PHE A 909 -11.16 40.47 -2.26
CA PHE A 909 -11.89 39.88 -1.13
C PHE A 909 -12.34 38.50 -1.57
N PHE A 910 -11.71 37.47 -1.01
CA PHE A 910 -11.95 36.09 -1.38
C PHE A 910 -12.09 35.24 -0.13
N ALA A 911 -13.06 34.35 -0.09
CA ALA A 911 -13.15 33.37 0.99
C ALA A 911 -13.56 32.00 0.47
N THR A 912 -13.11 30.94 1.15
CA THR A 912 -13.32 29.54 0.76
C THR A 912 -13.80 28.69 1.94
N GLN A 913 -14.63 27.68 1.69
CA GLN A 913 -14.99 26.67 2.70
C GLN A 913 -13.90 25.61 2.89
N PHE A 914 -13.24 25.24 1.79
CA PHE A 914 -12.08 24.36 1.83
C PHE A 914 -10.84 25.07 2.41
N HIS A 915 -9.81 24.26 2.68
CA HIS A 915 -8.50 24.64 3.20
C HIS A 915 -7.44 24.63 2.09
N PRO A 916 -7.28 25.73 1.33
CA PRO A 916 -6.32 25.82 0.22
C PRO A 916 -4.86 25.70 0.67
N GLU A 917 -4.58 25.85 1.96
CA GLU A 917 -3.24 25.78 2.54
C GLU A 917 -2.64 24.37 2.49
N PHE A 918 -3.45 23.32 2.61
CA PHE A 918 -2.96 21.93 2.63
C PHE A 918 -2.41 21.48 1.28
N GLN A 919 -2.87 22.07 0.18
CA GLN A 919 -2.38 21.71 -1.15
C GLN A 919 -1.16 22.53 -1.60
N SER A 920 -0.80 23.58 -0.84
CA SER A 920 0.30 24.47 -1.18
C SER A 920 1.65 23.76 -1.10
N THR A 921 2.47 23.88 -2.13
CA THR A 921 3.87 23.41 -2.14
C THR A 921 4.82 24.55 -2.48
N PRO A 922 6.12 24.43 -2.17
CA PRO A 922 7.10 25.48 -2.47
C PRO A 922 7.18 25.83 -3.97
N PHE A 923 7.02 24.83 -4.85
CA PHE A 923 7.06 25.02 -6.30
C PHE A 923 5.71 25.32 -6.94
N ARG A 924 4.61 24.96 -6.27
CA ARG A 924 3.25 25.25 -6.73
C ARG A 924 2.47 25.82 -5.54
N PRO A 925 2.58 27.14 -5.29
CA PRO A 925 1.86 27.80 -4.20
C PRO A 925 0.36 27.70 -4.43
N SER A 926 -0.40 27.87 -3.35
CA SER A 926 -1.85 27.77 -3.42
C SER A 926 -2.44 28.99 -4.14
N PRO A 927 -3.35 28.82 -5.12
CA PRO A 927 -3.84 29.94 -5.93
C PRO A 927 -4.47 31.09 -5.14
N PRO A 928 -5.37 30.85 -4.15
CA PRO A 928 -5.94 31.92 -3.33
C PRO A 928 -4.89 32.72 -2.55
N PHE A 929 -3.86 32.04 -2.03
CA PHE A 929 -2.78 32.69 -1.27
C PHE A 929 -1.85 33.51 -2.18
N LEU A 930 -1.51 32.99 -3.37
CA LEU A 930 -0.72 33.74 -4.35
C LEU A 930 -1.46 34.97 -4.85
N ALA A 931 -2.75 34.83 -5.14
CA ALA A 931 -3.58 35.95 -5.56
C ALA A 931 -3.67 37.04 -4.47
N LEU A 932 -3.82 36.65 -3.20
CA LEU A 932 -3.80 37.57 -2.05
C LEU A 932 -2.49 38.36 -1.99
N VAL A 933 -1.34 37.68 -2.05
CA VAL A 933 -0.03 38.32 -1.96
C VAL A 933 0.22 39.28 -3.13
N LEU A 934 -0.16 38.88 -4.34
CA LEU A 934 -0.05 39.75 -5.52
C LEU A 934 -1.00 40.94 -5.43
N ALA A 935 -2.22 40.75 -4.90
CA ALA A 935 -3.15 41.85 -4.67
C ALA A 935 -2.63 42.84 -3.62
N ALA A 936 -2.03 42.32 -2.54
CA ALA A 936 -1.36 43.11 -1.49
C ALA A 936 -0.25 44.02 -2.03
N LYS A 937 0.32 43.67 -3.18
CA LYS A 937 1.36 44.43 -3.88
C LYS A 937 0.89 45.11 -5.17
N GLY A 938 -0.42 45.09 -5.46
CA GLY A 938 -0.99 45.69 -6.67
C GLY A 938 -0.55 45.02 -7.98
N GLN A 939 -0.06 43.79 -7.93
CA GLN A 939 0.50 43.04 -9.05
C GLN A 939 -0.43 41.95 -9.61
N LEU A 940 -1.56 41.68 -8.96
CA LEU A 940 -2.48 40.62 -9.38
C LEU A 940 -2.99 40.84 -10.81
N LYS A 941 -3.49 42.03 -11.12
CA LYS A 941 -4.01 42.34 -12.46
C LYS A 941 -2.92 42.20 -13.53
N ALA A 942 -1.74 42.77 -13.29
CA ALA A 942 -0.61 42.66 -14.21
C ALA A 942 -0.19 41.19 -14.45
N ARG A 943 -0.22 40.35 -13.39
CA ARG A 943 0.05 38.92 -13.50
C ARG A 943 -0.98 38.18 -14.35
N LEU A 944 -2.28 38.47 -14.15
CA LEU A 944 -3.36 37.87 -14.92
C LEU A 944 -3.29 38.31 -16.39
N ASP A 945 -3.12 39.61 -16.65
CA ASP A 945 -3.04 40.19 -17.99
C ASP A 945 -1.87 39.58 -18.78
N ALA A 946 -0.69 39.42 -18.14
CA ALA A 946 0.49 38.82 -18.76
C ALA A 946 0.31 37.35 -19.16
N ASN A 947 -0.62 36.64 -18.51
CA ASN A 947 -0.85 35.20 -18.69
C ASN A 947 -2.22 34.90 -19.32
N GLY A 948 -2.84 35.88 -20.01
CA GLY A 948 -4.10 35.68 -20.72
C GLY A 948 -5.29 35.39 -19.80
N GLY A 949 -5.33 36.03 -18.63
CA GLY A 949 -6.39 35.88 -17.63
C GLY A 949 -6.15 34.78 -16.59
N LYS A 950 -4.97 34.14 -16.60
CA LYS A 950 -4.58 33.05 -15.71
C LYS A 950 -3.53 33.48 -14.68
N LEU A 951 -3.51 32.85 -13.52
CA LEU A 951 -2.53 33.16 -12.46
C LEU A 951 -1.20 32.41 -12.66
N CYS A 952 -1.28 31.18 -13.15
CA CYS A 952 -0.18 30.25 -13.38
C CYS A 952 0.76 30.11 -12.17
N PRO A 953 0.27 29.60 -11.02
CA PRO A 953 1.08 29.43 -9.80
C PRO A 953 2.31 28.55 -10.07
N GLY A 954 3.51 29.04 -9.72
CA GLY A 954 4.74 28.27 -9.87
C GLY A 954 5.35 28.25 -11.27
N SER A 955 4.72 28.89 -12.27
CA SER A 955 5.22 28.92 -13.67
C SER A 955 6.65 29.41 -13.82
N LYS A 956 7.15 30.24 -12.90
CA LYS A 956 8.56 30.69 -12.89
C LYS A 956 9.58 29.57 -12.64
N TYR A 957 9.12 28.42 -12.16
CA TYR A 957 9.95 27.23 -11.93
C TYR A 957 9.81 26.21 -13.08
N GLU A 958 8.89 26.44 -14.04
CA GLU A 958 8.63 25.56 -15.18
C GLU A 958 9.35 26.01 -16.46
N THR A 959 9.63 27.32 -16.58
CA THR A 959 10.33 27.90 -17.73
C THR A 959 11.86 27.77 -17.59
N ASP A 960 12.38 26.60 -17.94
CA ASP A 960 13.77 26.36 -18.41
C ASP A 960 13.90 24.92 -18.93
#